data_AF-A0A182F6F1-F1
#
_entry.id   AF-A0A182F6F1-F1
#
_cell.length_a   1.000
_cell.length_b   1.000
_cell.length_c   1.000
_cell.angle_alpha   90.00
_cell.angle_beta   90.00
_cell.angle_gamma   90.00
#
_symmetry.space_group_name_H-M   'P 1'
#
loop_
_entity.id
_entity.type
_entity.pdbx_description
1 polymer ?
#
loop_
_entity_poly.entity_id
_entity_poly.type
_entity_poly.pdbx_seq_one_letter_code
_entity_poly.pdbx_strand_id
1 'polypeptide(L)'
;MDEGKLVALLKGIAKASDKNGIYRNLVAIRAHYVNSEGGIRLLSSHDGIQVLVRLLSKPYEKVIEVVLSILGNCCTRKECCKQAFDCGILNPLISIISNIPNASIQCRGCRLLGNLAQHEPISHEIARDNGTTTAYALSSILKESENTAVLIMVIRAIRQLWREKPIRQALLEQGCIAKIVQLLVRYAQVDSSDANGATGPVADGATKPGGPVDMSNDGNDGEKVVLKHWHAPDRMVTKEKFNNIVRNMEHSQLCDIVGYQVIQNYRWKDRQDFKLPETDETVKLFESALKSLQMITTTVLPQVVEEIYGETGTGLKCLVYLCGETSPFRALALKLVSNLAANPDAIDRLTACGVIKMAADLIMYASLDESEKRYCINMMCLLTKEACNRGHIRRSGALQAFMKIAKQSHEKREQSMILYALYQYRFDSLSNEILLNHGLVSFLVRILNGIIADQEVSHIRHDEEAAARQAAAHTSLFSKRRTSCAKSGRLRRSDLLFHYKTGNGSYRAAKQSKLDPYCSAPESPDSGSSGYASTSYANGTVRSPSTSIGSCSPPRVPDDEAFGDDDTEIYSPVCSDHEQEDSEEREDPTDGAAPSASRILAKAADDDNAGDGGVPDEAAIEEDKSEAVGEDTNDFDIVAYLIEDSSNAKWLDTADERDSALLPDEECGRPGTAGKPSSRSATTTNDADCFDENEMFKIELDIATAKTFEQFPMQPTLTLLWSVSKTFPAVEFVQADTLETLLKICKQAKKPRGRAFQTLANILKHVNHFLPLLKQDFVFRLHEMTAPYPAHGARCWSCDEMRTACNDLMTLFGSVGETGYGQGEIAHILRTGECDLKLRVSIIVLFVVRDTRLLHKLLFEMQVLQTVMDFILDEVSTDRARLSGIACSGITRMAQNLSIYGEEEDTGTPSEKLEAQEFDNTLTICDESAACSPTERVAFKVRSAPQAPQETVLVSKALLIEGSEVFRRMFDGNHFIESQSNEVQLQESISADGLRYFFYLIRLQTVNKLTGMAPPPKRIEASLDALSLAQKYLLPTVERSVLNIVKTLLNDDCVLNVFEWSLRNYNQELLVASTYYFLYADINGAAKCKLYRAANRSAYRDDWRRLLTETILYRVQPNADQL
;
A
#
# COMPACT_ATOMS: atom_id res chain seq x y z
N MET A 1 6.76 16.51 66.35
CA MET A 1 6.04 17.80 66.44
C MET A 1 5.12 17.75 67.65
N ASP A 2 4.88 18.87 68.32
CA ASP A 2 4.09 18.92 69.56
C ASP A 2 2.62 19.28 69.26
N GLU A 3 1.74 18.29 69.40
CA GLU A 3 0.30 18.40 69.18
C GLU A 3 -0.38 19.33 70.19
N GLY A 4 0.02 19.27 71.46
CA GLY A 4 -0.50 20.16 72.51
C GLY A 4 -0.18 21.63 72.20
N LYS A 5 1.03 21.90 71.70
CA LYS A 5 1.45 23.24 71.25
C LYS A 5 0.68 23.72 70.02
N LEU A 6 0.34 22.85 69.06
CA LEU A 6 -0.50 23.22 67.92
C LEU A 6 -1.92 23.61 68.37
N VAL A 7 -2.54 22.77 69.21
CA VAL A 7 -3.88 23.03 69.75
C VAL A 7 -3.91 24.31 70.59
N ALA A 8 -2.84 24.61 71.34
CA ALA A 8 -2.69 25.87 72.06
C ALA A 8 -2.62 27.08 71.11
N LEU A 9 -1.87 26.99 70.00
CA LEU A 9 -1.78 28.06 68.99
C LEU A 9 -3.12 28.31 68.29
N LEU A 10 -3.84 27.24 67.90
CA LEU A 10 -5.16 27.34 67.27
C LEU A 10 -6.21 27.92 68.23
N LYS A 11 -6.25 27.47 69.50
CA LYS A 11 -7.10 28.07 70.54
C LYS A 11 -6.73 29.52 70.83
N GLY A 12 -5.44 29.87 70.77
CA GLY A 12 -4.94 31.24 70.89
C GLY A 12 -5.43 32.15 69.76
N ILE A 13 -5.45 31.65 68.53
CA ILE A 13 -6.03 32.34 67.36
C ILE A 13 -7.54 32.54 67.52
N ALA A 14 -8.27 31.51 67.95
CA ALA A 14 -9.72 31.59 68.12
C ALA A 14 -10.18 32.52 69.27
N LYS A 15 -9.34 32.72 70.30
CA LYS A 15 -9.63 33.59 71.45
C LYS A 15 -9.06 35.02 71.35
N ALA A 16 -8.07 35.26 70.50
CA ALA A 16 -7.43 36.57 70.40
C ALA A 16 -8.30 37.58 69.63
N SER A 17 -8.62 38.70 70.28
CA SER A 17 -9.14 39.91 69.62
C SER A 17 -8.03 40.79 69.04
N ASP A 18 -6.79 40.64 69.52
CA ASP A 18 -5.60 41.36 69.06
C ASP A 18 -5.05 40.80 67.73
N LYS A 19 -5.03 41.65 66.70
CA LYS A 19 -4.41 41.37 65.38
C LYS A 19 -2.95 40.91 65.47
N ASN A 20 -2.17 41.44 66.43
CA ASN A 20 -0.76 41.08 66.62
C ASN A 20 -0.60 39.72 67.31
N GLY A 21 -1.55 39.33 68.17
CA GLY A 21 -1.65 37.99 68.76
C GLY A 21 -1.99 36.93 67.72
N ILE A 22 -3.00 37.19 66.88
CA ILE A 22 -3.34 36.33 65.74
C ILE A 22 -2.13 36.15 64.82
N TYR A 23 -1.49 37.26 64.41
CA TYR A 23 -0.31 37.23 63.54
C TYR A 23 0.85 36.40 64.12
N ARG A 24 1.22 36.63 65.40
CA ARG A 24 2.30 35.86 66.06
C ARG A 24 2.02 34.36 66.07
N ASN A 25 0.81 33.95 66.40
CA ASN A 25 0.42 32.54 66.43
C ASN A 25 0.45 31.91 65.02
N LEU A 26 -0.02 32.64 64.00
CA LEU A 26 0.04 32.18 62.60
C LEU A 26 1.48 32.04 62.11
N VAL A 27 2.38 32.97 62.44
CA VAL A 27 3.81 32.85 62.09
C VAL A 27 4.44 31.61 62.73
N ALA A 28 4.09 31.29 63.98
CA ALA A 28 4.53 30.06 64.65
C ALA A 28 3.96 28.79 63.97
N ILE A 29 2.69 28.81 63.54
CA ILE A 29 2.11 27.71 62.75
C ILE A 29 2.86 27.54 61.42
N ARG A 30 3.13 28.65 60.71
CA ARG A 30 3.84 28.65 59.43
C ARG A 30 5.26 28.09 59.55
N ALA A 31 5.98 28.45 60.62
CA ALA A 31 7.37 28.04 60.82
C ALA A 31 7.51 26.55 61.19
N HIS A 32 6.58 26.01 61.99
CA HIS A 32 6.77 24.70 62.63
C HIS A 32 5.89 23.56 62.08
N TYR A 33 4.78 23.85 61.38
CA TYR A 33 3.79 22.81 61.03
C TYR A 33 3.49 22.68 59.53
N VAL A 34 3.71 23.69 58.68
CA VAL A 34 3.41 23.61 57.22
C VAL A 34 4.65 23.45 56.33
N ASN A 35 5.78 23.08 56.93
CA ASN A 35 7.03 22.77 56.24
C ASN A 35 7.31 21.24 56.21
N SER A 36 6.44 20.42 56.80
CA SER A 36 6.57 18.97 56.80
C SER A 36 5.19 18.31 56.69
N GLU A 37 5.14 17.14 56.05
CA GLU A 37 3.87 16.49 55.72
C GLU A 37 3.08 16.07 56.98
N GLY A 38 3.77 15.55 58.00
CA GLY A 38 3.18 15.20 59.28
C GLY A 38 2.57 16.40 60.03
N GLY A 39 3.13 17.60 59.87
CA GLY A 39 2.58 18.82 60.46
C GLY A 39 1.32 19.32 59.74
N ILE A 40 1.27 19.13 58.41
CA ILE A 40 0.07 19.40 57.61
C ILE A 40 -1.05 18.42 57.98
N ARG A 41 -0.74 17.12 58.16
CA ARG A 41 -1.71 16.12 58.69
C ARG A 41 -2.27 16.57 60.05
N LEU A 42 -1.40 16.95 60.99
CA LEU A 42 -1.77 17.40 62.33
C LEU A 42 -2.62 18.68 62.34
N LEU A 43 -2.35 19.61 61.42
CA LEU A 43 -3.14 20.84 61.25
C LEU A 43 -4.52 20.57 60.64
N SER A 44 -4.62 19.63 59.71
CA SER A 44 -5.88 19.20 59.10
C SER A 44 -6.78 18.46 60.10
N SER A 45 -6.21 17.58 60.94
CA SER A 45 -6.96 16.79 61.93
C SER A 45 -7.49 17.59 63.13
N HIS A 46 -7.05 18.84 63.30
CA HIS A 46 -7.44 19.73 64.41
C HIS A 46 -8.25 20.96 63.97
N ASP A 47 -9.03 20.84 62.89
CA ASP A 47 -9.82 21.92 62.27
C ASP A 47 -9.00 23.17 61.90
N GLY A 48 -7.67 23.06 61.79
CA GLY A 48 -6.78 24.18 61.53
C GLY A 48 -7.09 24.85 60.19
N ILE A 49 -7.45 24.07 59.16
CA ILE A 49 -7.89 24.58 57.86
C ILE A 49 -9.17 25.41 58.00
N GLN A 50 -10.16 24.95 58.77
CA GLN A 50 -11.41 25.70 59.00
C GLN A 50 -11.19 26.99 59.79
N VAL A 51 -10.24 27.01 60.75
CA VAL A 51 -9.84 28.23 61.46
C VAL A 51 -9.17 29.23 60.50
N LEU A 52 -8.29 28.74 59.62
CA LEU A 52 -7.58 29.56 58.63
C LEU A 52 -8.53 30.16 57.58
N VAL A 53 -9.46 29.39 57.01
CA VAL A 53 -10.44 29.89 56.04
C VAL A 53 -11.31 30.99 56.66
N ARG A 54 -11.75 30.85 57.91
CA ARG A 54 -12.51 31.87 58.64
C ARG A 54 -11.74 33.19 58.88
N LEU A 55 -10.41 33.19 58.80
CA LEU A 55 -9.59 34.39 58.92
C LEU A 55 -9.42 35.16 57.61
N LEU A 56 -9.68 34.55 56.45
CA LEU A 56 -9.61 35.24 55.15
C LEU A 56 -10.65 36.36 55.06
N SER A 57 -11.81 36.19 55.70
CA SER A 57 -12.87 37.22 55.77
C SER A 57 -12.58 38.39 56.73
N LYS A 58 -11.36 38.53 57.25
CA LYS A 58 -10.94 39.64 58.14
C LYS A 58 -10.08 40.65 57.36
N PRO A 59 -10.29 41.97 57.49
CA PRO A 59 -9.62 43.00 56.68
C PRO A 59 -8.19 43.33 57.16
N TYR A 60 -7.36 42.31 57.39
CA TYR A 60 -6.01 42.46 57.95
C TYR A 60 -4.97 41.86 57.00
N GLU A 61 -4.41 42.67 56.10
CA GLU A 61 -3.46 42.23 55.05
C GLU A 61 -2.34 41.32 55.58
N LYS A 62 -1.62 41.70 56.64
CA LYS A 62 -0.53 40.87 57.22
C LYS A 62 -1.02 39.53 57.78
N VAL A 63 -2.28 39.43 58.18
CA VAL A 63 -2.90 38.16 58.62
C VAL A 63 -3.28 37.35 57.39
N ILE A 64 -3.96 37.96 56.40
CA ILE A 64 -4.32 37.33 55.11
C ILE A 64 -3.08 36.74 54.43
N GLU A 65 -1.99 37.49 54.31
CA GLU A 65 -0.74 37.06 53.68
C GLU A 65 -0.18 35.78 54.32
N VAL A 66 -0.13 35.73 55.67
CA VAL A 66 0.35 34.55 56.39
C VAL A 66 -0.64 33.39 56.28
N VAL A 67 -1.95 33.64 56.35
CA VAL A 67 -2.99 32.61 56.16
C VAL A 67 -2.91 31.99 54.76
N LEU A 68 -2.81 32.79 53.69
CA LEU A 68 -2.61 32.32 52.32
C LEU A 68 -1.28 31.57 52.16
N SER A 69 -0.23 31.98 52.88
CA SER A 69 1.06 31.27 52.89
C SER A 69 0.93 29.87 53.51
N ILE A 70 0.19 29.74 54.61
CA ILE A 70 -0.07 28.48 55.31
C ILE A 70 -0.99 27.59 54.46
N LEU A 71 -2.16 28.10 54.05
CA LEU A 71 -3.11 27.37 53.22
C LEU A 71 -2.52 26.94 51.88
N GLY A 72 -1.71 27.79 51.23
CA GLY A 72 -1.04 27.43 49.97
C GLY A 72 0.00 26.31 50.12
N ASN A 73 0.57 26.11 51.32
CA ASN A 73 1.42 24.95 51.62
C ASN A 73 0.56 23.71 51.96
N CYS A 74 -0.53 23.85 52.72
CA CYS A 74 -1.41 22.72 53.04
C CYS A 74 -2.12 22.16 51.80
N CYS A 75 -2.64 23.05 50.95
CA CYS A 75 -3.36 22.73 49.72
C CYS A 75 -2.45 22.26 48.58
N THR A 76 -1.20 21.86 48.85
CA THR A 76 -0.50 20.92 47.95
C THR A 76 -1.10 19.53 48.01
N ARG A 77 -1.92 19.24 49.04
CA ARG A 77 -2.53 17.93 49.29
C ARG A 77 -4.04 17.92 49.10
N LYS A 78 -4.53 16.87 48.43
CA LYS A 78 -5.94 16.68 48.05
C LYS A 78 -6.91 16.73 49.24
N GLU A 79 -6.51 16.18 50.39
CA GLU A 79 -7.35 16.17 51.60
C GLU A 79 -7.55 17.59 52.16
N CYS A 80 -6.46 18.38 52.19
CA CYS A 80 -6.50 19.77 52.65
C CYS A 80 -7.25 20.68 51.68
N CYS A 81 -7.12 20.45 50.36
CA CYS A 81 -7.93 21.15 49.36
C CYS A 81 -9.42 20.89 49.55
N LYS A 82 -9.81 19.63 49.76
CA LYS A 82 -11.21 19.26 50.02
C LYS A 82 -11.71 19.91 51.32
N GLN A 83 -10.96 19.80 52.42
CA GLN A 83 -11.33 20.43 53.69
C GLN A 83 -11.48 21.96 53.55
N ALA A 84 -10.61 22.63 52.79
CA ALA A 84 -10.70 24.06 52.52
C ALA A 84 -11.94 24.41 51.66
N PHE A 85 -12.25 23.60 50.65
CA PHE A 85 -13.44 23.73 49.81
C PHE A 85 -14.73 23.55 50.63
N ASP A 86 -14.84 22.49 51.44
CA ASP A 86 -15.95 22.22 52.35
C ASP A 86 -16.15 23.35 53.39
N CYS A 87 -15.09 24.12 53.68
CA CYS A 87 -15.14 25.33 54.53
C CYS A 87 -15.50 26.63 53.79
N GLY A 88 -15.81 26.58 52.49
CA GLY A 88 -16.23 27.74 51.69
C GLY A 88 -15.12 28.70 51.27
N ILE A 89 -13.89 28.20 51.04
CA ILE A 89 -12.71 29.05 50.74
C ILE A 89 -12.81 29.90 49.47
N LEU A 90 -13.58 29.48 48.46
CA LEU A 90 -13.54 30.07 47.11
C LEU A 90 -13.90 31.55 47.09
N ASN A 91 -15.06 31.94 47.64
CA ASN A 91 -15.54 33.32 47.57
C ASN A 91 -14.62 34.30 48.32
N PRO A 92 -14.15 34.03 49.55
CA PRO A 92 -13.12 34.85 50.20
C PRO A 92 -11.81 34.93 49.39
N LEU A 93 -11.34 33.82 48.83
CA LEU A 93 -10.08 33.78 48.08
C LEU A 93 -10.14 34.62 46.80
N ILE A 94 -11.18 34.45 45.99
CA ILE A 94 -11.36 35.18 44.73
C ILE A 94 -11.56 36.68 45.01
N SER A 95 -12.32 37.03 46.04
CA SER A 95 -12.48 38.42 46.48
C SER A 95 -11.16 39.06 46.92
N ILE A 96 -10.30 38.33 47.66
CA ILE A 96 -8.97 38.82 48.05
C ILE A 96 -8.07 39.04 46.82
N ILE A 97 -8.04 38.08 45.90
CA ILE A 97 -7.24 38.15 44.67
C ILE A 97 -7.65 39.35 43.81
N SER A 98 -8.96 39.58 43.67
CA SER A 98 -9.52 40.66 42.84
C SER A 98 -9.41 42.06 43.45
N ASN A 99 -9.43 42.20 44.78
CA ASN A 99 -9.59 43.51 45.44
C ASN A 99 -8.37 44.02 46.19
N ILE A 100 -7.33 43.20 46.39
CA ILE A 100 -6.12 43.61 47.13
C ILE A 100 -4.91 43.61 46.18
N PRO A 101 -4.51 44.78 45.63
CA PRO A 101 -3.39 44.91 44.68
C PRO A 101 -2.00 44.86 45.36
N ASN A 102 -1.82 43.90 46.27
CA ASN A 102 -0.57 43.66 46.97
C ASN A 102 0.08 42.40 46.38
N ALA A 103 1.22 42.55 45.70
CA ALA A 103 1.92 41.45 45.03
C ALA A 103 2.21 40.24 45.94
N SER A 104 2.50 40.47 47.22
CA SER A 104 2.76 39.40 48.19
C SER A 104 1.51 38.56 48.49
N ILE A 105 0.33 39.21 48.49
CA ILE A 105 -0.98 38.60 48.69
C ILE A 105 -1.46 37.93 47.39
N GLN A 106 -1.40 38.63 46.25
CA GLN A 106 -1.82 38.11 44.94
C GLN A 106 -1.01 36.88 44.53
N CYS A 107 0.32 36.88 44.71
CA CYS A 107 1.18 35.72 44.44
C CYS A 107 0.72 34.49 45.26
N ARG A 108 0.51 34.65 46.57
CA ARG A 108 0.06 33.55 47.45
C ARG A 108 -1.39 33.13 47.18
N GLY A 109 -2.25 34.07 46.85
CA GLY A 109 -3.64 33.84 46.47
C GLY A 109 -3.75 33.03 45.18
N CYS A 110 -3.06 33.46 44.11
CA CYS A 110 -3.00 32.74 42.84
C CYS A 110 -2.33 31.36 42.99
N ARG A 111 -1.29 31.23 43.83
CA ARG A 111 -0.69 29.93 44.17
C ARG A 111 -1.71 28.99 44.81
N LEU A 112 -2.49 29.49 45.78
CA LEU A 112 -3.53 28.70 46.45
C LEU A 112 -4.68 28.35 45.51
N LEU A 113 -5.15 29.29 44.69
CA LEU A 113 -6.18 29.06 43.68
C LEU A 113 -5.73 28.01 42.65
N GLY A 114 -4.52 28.14 42.12
CA GLY A 114 -3.92 27.16 41.19
C GLY A 114 -3.57 25.82 41.84
N ASN A 115 -3.57 25.72 43.17
CA ASN A 115 -3.48 24.47 43.91
C ASN A 115 -4.85 23.81 44.09
N LEU A 116 -5.87 24.58 44.49
CA LEU A 116 -7.26 24.13 44.56
C LEU A 116 -7.78 23.65 43.19
N ALA A 117 -7.49 24.39 42.12
CA ALA A 117 -7.90 24.08 40.75
C ALA A 117 -7.19 22.87 40.12
N GLN A 118 -6.25 22.21 40.80
CA GLN A 118 -5.72 20.89 40.37
C GLN A 118 -6.68 19.74 40.70
N HIS A 119 -7.78 20.00 41.42
CA HIS A 119 -8.78 19.00 41.75
C HIS A 119 -10.10 19.29 41.05
N GLU A 120 -10.46 18.40 40.13
CA GLU A 120 -11.63 18.48 39.23
C GLU A 120 -12.94 18.93 39.89
N PRO A 121 -13.35 18.44 41.08
CA PRO A 121 -14.58 18.93 41.72
C PRO A 121 -14.53 20.41 42.11
N ILE A 122 -13.33 20.91 42.43
CA ILE A 122 -13.13 22.30 42.86
C ILE A 122 -12.98 23.22 41.64
N SER A 123 -12.26 22.80 40.60
CA SER A 123 -12.17 23.56 39.35
C SER A 123 -13.54 23.68 38.67
N HIS A 124 -14.33 22.60 38.65
CA HIS A 124 -15.70 22.62 38.14
C HIS A 124 -16.59 23.61 38.92
N GLU A 125 -16.54 23.62 40.26
CA GLU A 125 -17.33 24.57 41.06
C GLU A 125 -16.87 26.03 40.86
N ILE A 126 -15.56 26.27 40.76
CA ILE A 126 -15.01 27.58 40.38
C ILE A 126 -15.56 28.01 39.01
N ALA A 127 -15.56 27.11 38.03
CA ALA A 127 -16.02 27.40 36.67
C ALA A 127 -17.54 27.64 36.59
N ARG A 128 -18.34 26.90 37.38
CA ARG A 128 -19.80 27.03 37.40
C ARG A 128 -20.29 28.30 38.11
N ASP A 129 -19.82 28.54 39.33
CA ASP A 129 -20.43 29.56 40.21
C ASP A 129 -19.64 30.86 40.25
N ASN A 130 -18.34 30.82 39.91
CA ASN A 130 -17.43 31.95 40.02
C ASN A 130 -16.62 32.21 38.73
N GLY A 131 -16.97 31.59 37.60
CA GLY A 131 -16.14 31.55 36.40
C GLY A 131 -15.75 32.93 35.88
N THR A 132 -16.75 33.78 35.60
CA THR A 132 -16.55 35.15 35.09
C THR A 132 -15.76 36.03 36.06
N THR A 133 -16.10 36.01 37.35
CA THR A 133 -15.39 36.79 38.39
C THR A 133 -13.93 36.36 38.52
N THR A 134 -13.67 35.06 38.46
CA THR A 134 -12.33 34.49 38.51
C THR A 134 -11.52 34.87 37.26
N ALA A 135 -12.10 34.74 36.07
CA ALA A 135 -11.47 35.14 34.82
C ALA A 135 -11.11 36.64 34.80
N TYR A 136 -12.03 37.52 35.24
CA TYR A 136 -11.78 38.95 35.38
C TYR A 136 -10.62 39.24 36.36
N ALA A 137 -10.63 38.64 37.54
CA ALA A 137 -9.57 38.84 38.55
C ALA A 137 -8.19 38.40 38.04
N LEU A 138 -8.09 37.24 37.39
CA LEU A 138 -6.86 36.74 36.79
C LEU A 138 -6.39 37.63 35.62
N SER A 139 -7.32 38.10 34.80
CA SER A 139 -7.05 38.98 33.65
C SER A 139 -6.63 40.40 34.05
N SER A 140 -7.12 40.91 35.20
CA SER A 140 -6.65 42.17 35.80
C SER A 140 -5.20 42.03 36.27
N ILE A 141 -4.90 40.97 37.03
CA ILE A 141 -3.53 40.71 37.54
C ILE A 141 -2.51 40.55 36.39
N LEU A 142 -2.88 39.86 35.31
CA LEU A 142 -2.05 39.76 34.10
C LEU A 142 -1.75 41.11 33.43
N LYS A 143 -2.64 42.11 33.60
CA LYS A 143 -2.51 43.44 32.98
C LYS A 143 -1.77 44.43 33.88
N GLU A 144 -1.96 44.34 35.20
CA GLU A 144 -1.53 45.36 36.16
C GLU A 144 -0.25 44.99 36.92
N SER A 145 0.14 43.71 36.98
CA SER A 145 1.29 43.28 37.77
C SER A 145 2.59 43.26 36.96
N GLU A 146 3.59 44.01 37.43
CA GLU A 146 4.98 43.91 36.93
C GLU A 146 5.81 42.85 37.67
N ASN A 147 5.25 42.22 38.72
CA ASN A 147 5.99 41.27 39.54
C ASN A 147 6.02 39.88 38.89
N THR A 148 7.20 39.45 38.45
CA THR A 148 7.49 38.14 37.85
C THR A 148 6.87 36.97 38.61
N ALA A 149 7.01 36.91 39.94
CA ALA A 149 6.45 35.83 40.76
C ALA A 149 4.91 35.83 40.80
N VAL A 150 4.26 36.99 40.81
CA VAL A 150 2.79 37.10 40.66
C VAL A 150 2.37 36.59 39.28
N LEU A 151 3.05 37.02 38.22
CA LEU A 151 2.76 36.60 36.84
C LEU A 151 2.93 35.08 36.65
N ILE A 152 3.98 34.47 37.20
CA ILE A 152 4.17 33.01 37.17
C ILE A 152 2.99 32.29 37.86
N MET A 153 2.52 32.79 39.01
CA MET A 153 1.41 32.18 39.75
C MET A 153 0.04 32.39 39.11
N VAL A 154 -0.24 33.56 38.51
CA VAL A 154 -1.52 33.80 37.82
C VAL A 154 -1.61 32.96 36.54
N ILE A 155 -0.51 32.86 35.78
CA ILE A 155 -0.40 31.99 34.61
C ILE A 155 -0.59 30.51 34.99
N ARG A 156 0.01 30.07 36.11
CA ARG A 156 -0.21 28.72 36.66
C ARG A 156 -1.68 28.47 36.99
N ALA A 157 -2.39 29.44 37.58
CA ALA A 157 -3.80 29.30 37.93
C ALA A 157 -4.68 29.20 36.67
N ILE A 158 -4.46 30.07 35.67
CA ILE A 158 -5.14 30.02 34.37
C ILE A 158 -4.98 28.66 33.70
N ARG A 159 -3.74 28.13 33.67
CA ARG A 159 -3.44 26.81 33.07
C ARG A 159 -4.23 25.66 33.68
N GLN A 160 -4.47 25.67 34.99
CA GLN A 160 -5.24 24.61 35.64
C GLN A 160 -6.74 24.76 35.38
N LEU A 161 -7.25 25.99 35.43
CA LEU A 161 -8.66 26.31 35.18
C LEU A 161 -9.06 26.10 33.71
N TRP A 162 -8.13 26.20 32.76
CA TRP A 162 -8.39 26.03 31.32
C TRP A 162 -9.02 24.67 30.94
N ARG A 163 -8.85 23.64 31.77
CA ARG A 163 -9.46 22.32 31.59
C ARG A 163 -10.99 22.39 31.58
N GLU A 164 -11.57 23.30 32.37
CA GLU A 164 -13.01 23.47 32.53
C GLU A 164 -13.61 24.30 31.38
N LYS A 165 -14.55 23.73 30.63
CA LYS A 165 -15.21 24.41 29.50
C LYS A 165 -15.88 25.75 29.87
N PRO A 166 -16.60 25.90 31.01
CA PRO A 166 -17.30 27.16 31.32
C PRO A 166 -16.37 28.36 31.55
N ILE A 167 -15.28 28.18 32.28
CA ILE A 167 -14.33 29.27 32.56
C ILE A 167 -13.40 29.56 31.38
N ARG A 168 -13.17 28.59 30.49
CA ARG A 168 -12.41 28.79 29.24
C ARG A 168 -12.98 29.94 28.41
N GLN A 169 -14.30 29.95 28.23
CA GLN A 169 -15.01 31.01 27.50
C GLN A 169 -14.83 32.38 28.18
N ALA A 170 -14.96 32.45 29.50
CA ALA A 170 -14.73 33.69 30.24
C ALA A 170 -13.26 34.16 30.17
N LEU A 171 -12.28 33.25 30.15
CA LEU A 171 -10.85 33.59 30.00
C LEU A 171 -10.53 34.12 28.59
N LEU A 172 -11.19 33.57 27.56
CA LEU A 172 -11.14 34.06 26.17
C LEU A 172 -11.74 35.47 26.04
N GLU A 173 -12.95 35.69 26.55
CA GLU A 173 -13.61 37.01 26.54
C GLU A 173 -12.80 38.10 27.26
N GLN A 174 -11.98 37.71 28.24
CA GLN A 174 -11.10 38.60 28.98
C GLN A 174 -9.69 38.76 28.33
N GLY A 175 -9.45 38.19 27.15
CA GLY A 175 -8.20 38.31 26.38
C GLY A 175 -6.98 37.75 27.11
N CYS A 176 -7.14 36.68 27.88
CA CYS A 176 -6.07 36.16 28.73
C CYS A 176 -4.91 35.57 27.92
N ILE A 177 -5.17 34.99 26.75
CA ILE A 177 -4.13 34.35 25.93
C ILE A 177 -3.27 35.44 25.29
N ALA A 178 -3.89 36.46 24.70
CA ALA A 178 -3.20 37.60 24.12
C ALA A 178 -2.28 38.28 25.14
N LYS A 179 -2.70 38.42 26.40
CA LYS A 179 -1.85 38.94 27.50
C LYS A 179 -0.66 38.04 27.83
N ILE A 180 -0.86 36.72 27.89
CA ILE A 180 0.25 35.76 28.14
C ILE A 180 1.27 35.81 26.99
N VAL A 181 0.80 35.94 25.75
CA VAL A 181 1.63 36.05 24.55
C VAL A 181 2.35 37.40 24.51
N GLN A 182 1.68 38.51 24.86
CA GLN A 182 2.30 39.82 25.02
C GLN A 182 3.40 39.84 26.08
N LEU A 183 3.24 39.12 27.20
CA LEU A 183 4.30 38.96 28.20
C LEU A 183 5.50 38.19 27.62
N LEU A 184 5.26 37.07 26.94
CA LEU A 184 6.33 36.30 26.28
C LEU A 184 7.09 37.16 25.27
N VAL A 185 6.38 37.90 24.42
CA VAL A 185 6.95 38.81 23.42
C VAL A 185 7.71 39.96 24.08
N ARG A 186 7.15 40.63 25.10
CA ARG A 186 7.77 41.77 25.80
C ARG A 186 9.14 41.41 26.39
N TYR A 187 9.28 40.22 26.97
CA TYR A 187 10.56 39.77 27.55
C TYR A 187 11.47 39.05 26.53
N ALA A 188 10.98 38.77 25.32
CA ALA A 188 11.78 38.19 24.23
C ALA A 188 12.28 39.24 23.23
N GLN A 189 11.62 40.39 23.08
CA GLN A 189 12.00 41.40 22.10
C GLN A 189 13.34 42.07 22.44
N VAL A 190 14.07 42.46 21.38
CA VAL A 190 15.23 43.34 21.50
C VAL A 190 14.74 44.78 21.42
N ASP A 191 15.06 45.59 22.45
CA ASP A 191 14.70 47.00 22.47
C ASP A 191 15.48 47.76 21.39
N SER A 192 14.76 48.54 20.57
CA SER A 192 15.34 49.29 19.44
C SER A 192 16.33 50.39 19.83
N SER A 193 16.49 50.65 21.14
CA SER A 193 17.52 51.53 21.71
C SER A 193 18.93 50.97 21.65
N ASP A 194 19.09 49.65 21.66
CA ASP A 194 20.40 49.00 21.90
C ASP A 194 21.26 48.90 20.63
N ALA A 195 20.68 49.19 19.46
CA ALA A 195 21.37 49.15 18.16
C ALA A 195 22.47 50.23 17.96
N ASN A 196 22.59 51.21 18.87
CA ASN A 196 23.63 52.25 18.83
C ASN A 196 24.81 51.99 19.82
N GLY A 197 24.86 50.82 20.45
CA GLY A 197 25.82 50.48 21.52
C GLY A 197 27.21 49.98 21.10
N ALA A 198 27.78 50.46 19.98
CA ALA A 198 29.11 50.02 19.52
C ALA A 198 29.98 51.17 18.97
N THR A 199 30.53 51.99 19.85
CA THR A 199 31.43 53.09 19.52
C THR A 199 32.89 52.64 19.33
N GLY A 200 33.31 52.51 18.08
CA GLY A 200 34.73 52.64 17.68
C GLY A 200 35.14 54.12 17.56
N PRO A 201 36.43 54.48 17.70
CA PRO A 201 36.84 55.88 17.87
C PRO A 201 36.81 56.73 16.58
N VAL A 202 36.59 58.03 16.79
CA VAL A 202 36.39 59.07 15.77
C VAL A 202 37.72 59.66 15.27
N ALA A 203 37.82 59.88 13.96
CA ALA A 203 38.62 60.91 13.28
C ALA A 203 38.04 61.11 11.86
N ASP A 204 37.88 62.29 11.27
CA ASP A 204 38.13 63.68 11.72
C ASP A 204 37.12 64.66 11.02
N GLY A 205 37.18 65.97 11.27
CA GLY A 205 36.16 66.98 10.89
C GLY A 205 35.99 67.35 9.39
N ALA A 206 35.25 68.40 8.98
CA ALA A 206 34.54 69.45 9.74
C ALA A 206 33.48 70.24 8.88
N THR A 207 32.49 70.86 9.54
CA THR A 207 31.73 72.10 9.18
C THR A 207 31.02 72.33 7.81
N LYS A 208 29.67 72.30 7.86
CA LYS A 208 28.59 73.25 7.41
C LYS A 208 28.93 74.55 6.63
N PRO A 209 27.96 75.29 5.97
CA PRO A 209 26.48 75.13 5.88
C PRO A 209 25.79 75.37 4.48
N GLY A 210 24.49 75.06 4.36
CA GLY A 210 23.54 75.71 3.40
C GLY A 210 22.77 74.76 2.46
N GLY A 211 21.42 74.78 2.51
CA GLY A 211 20.53 73.95 1.65
C GLY A 211 19.89 74.72 0.48
N PRO A 212 18.74 74.31 -0.10
CA PRO A 212 17.89 73.16 0.25
C PRO A 212 17.61 72.15 -0.90
N VAL A 213 17.27 70.91 -0.51
CA VAL A 213 16.41 69.90 -1.18
C VAL A 213 16.40 69.81 -2.72
N ASP A 214 16.88 68.68 -3.25
CA ASP A 214 16.05 67.91 -4.20
C ASP A 214 16.26 66.39 -4.02
N MET A 215 15.25 65.59 -4.35
CA MET A 215 15.22 64.14 -4.11
C MET A 215 15.78 63.35 -5.30
N SER A 216 16.91 62.66 -5.13
CA SER A 216 17.25 61.43 -5.88
C SER A 216 18.62 60.85 -5.54
N ASN A 217 18.72 60.10 -4.44
CA ASN A 217 19.40 58.80 -4.43
C ASN A 217 19.20 58.11 -3.08
N ASP A 218 18.83 56.83 -3.11
CA ASP A 218 19.30 55.91 -2.08
C ASP A 218 19.58 54.54 -2.71
N GLY A 219 20.60 53.86 -2.21
CA GLY A 219 21.24 52.73 -2.89
C GLY A 219 20.37 51.47 -2.90
N ASN A 220 19.71 51.19 -4.03
CA ASN A 220 19.01 49.92 -4.23
C ASN A 220 20.02 48.78 -4.50
N ASP A 221 20.59 48.21 -3.44
CA ASP A 221 21.38 46.98 -3.50
C ASP A 221 20.43 45.80 -3.81
N GLY A 222 20.18 45.62 -5.12
CA GLY A 222 18.96 45.02 -5.62
C GLY A 222 18.73 43.57 -5.17
N GLU A 223 17.58 43.36 -4.52
CA GLU A 223 17.05 42.07 -4.08
C GLU A 223 17.36 40.95 -5.09
N LYS A 224 18.12 39.93 -4.67
CA LYS A 224 18.60 38.86 -5.55
C LYS A 224 17.59 37.71 -5.58
N VAL A 225 17.46 37.08 -6.75
CA VAL A 225 16.54 35.99 -7.03
C VAL A 225 17.36 34.82 -7.56
N VAL A 226 17.16 33.63 -7.00
CA VAL A 226 17.66 32.38 -7.57
C VAL A 226 16.63 31.89 -8.60
N LEU A 227 17.09 31.73 -9.84
CA LEU A 227 16.40 30.95 -10.87
C LEU A 227 16.78 29.49 -10.68
N LYS A 228 15.78 28.63 -10.50
CA LYS A 228 15.96 27.18 -10.47
C LYS A 228 15.78 26.63 -11.88
N HIS A 229 16.66 25.70 -12.27
CA HIS A 229 16.68 25.10 -13.59
C HIS A 229 16.56 23.58 -13.51
N TRP A 230 15.98 22.94 -14.54
CA TRP A 230 15.82 21.47 -14.60
C TRP A 230 17.16 20.71 -14.62
N HIS A 231 18.12 21.16 -15.45
CA HIS A 231 19.35 20.42 -15.77
C HIS A 231 20.62 21.24 -15.55
N ALA A 232 20.54 22.37 -14.84
CA ALA A 232 21.63 23.31 -14.63
C ALA A 232 21.63 23.81 -13.17
N PRO A 233 22.80 24.18 -12.61
CA PRO A 233 22.86 24.72 -11.25
C PRO A 233 22.08 26.03 -11.10
N ASP A 234 21.49 26.22 -9.92
CA ASP A 234 20.72 27.40 -9.51
C ASP A 234 21.47 28.71 -9.84
N ARG A 235 20.83 29.58 -10.65
CA ARG A 235 21.46 30.80 -11.18
C ARG A 235 20.95 32.04 -10.44
N MET A 236 21.84 32.77 -9.78
CA MET A 236 21.50 34.06 -9.19
C MET A 236 21.35 35.16 -10.25
N VAL A 237 20.27 35.93 -10.16
CA VAL A 237 20.00 37.16 -10.93
C VAL A 237 19.48 38.25 -9.99
N THR A 238 19.59 39.52 -10.38
CA THR A 238 18.90 40.60 -9.65
C THR A 238 17.38 40.54 -9.92
N LYS A 239 16.55 41.07 -9.02
CA LYS A 239 15.09 41.16 -9.22
C LYS A 239 14.71 41.91 -10.51
N GLU A 240 15.50 42.90 -10.90
CA GLU A 240 15.34 43.59 -12.18
C GLU A 240 15.62 42.66 -13.38
N LYS A 241 16.72 41.88 -13.32
CA LYS A 241 17.04 40.89 -14.35
C LYS A 241 16.03 39.74 -14.37
N PHE A 242 15.49 39.34 -13.22
CA PHE A 242 14.38 38.41 -13.11
C PHE A 242 13.10 38.97 -13.76
N ASN A 243 12.70 40.20 -13.44
CA ASN A 243 11.54 40.85 -14.03
C ASN A 243 11.68 40.99 -15.56
N ASN A 244 12.89 41.25 -16.06
CA ASN A 244 13.17 41.28 -17.50
C ASN A 244 13.16 39.89 -18.14
N ILE A 245 13.54 38.83 -17.41
CA ILE A 245 13.35 37.45 -17.88
C ILE A 245 11.86 37.10 -17.94
N VAL A 246 11.07 37.41 -16.90
CA VAL A 246 9.61 37.18 -16.89
C VAL A 246 8.91 37.91 -18.03
N ARG A 247 9.23 39.19 -18.26
CA ARG A 247 8.72 39.97 -19.41
C ARG A 247 9.04 39.34 -20.77
N ASN A 248 10.14 38.60 -20.87
CA ASN A 248 10.56 37.92 -22.09
C ASN A 248 10.08 36.44 -22.16
N MET A 249 9.48 35.89 -21.09
CA MET A 249 8.96 34.51 -21.09
C MET A 249 7.65 34.37 -21.86
N GLU A 250 6.85 35.43 -22.02
CA GLU A 250 5.58 35.41 -22.78
C GLU A 250 5.74 35.02 -24.26
N HIS A 251 6.98 34.99 -24.78
CA HIS A 251 7.30 34.65 -26.17
C HIS A 251 8.30 33.49 -26.32
N SER A 252 8.70 32.80 -25.24
CA SER A 252 9.71 31.74 -25.29
C SER A 252 9.18 30.39 -24.80
N GLN A 253 8.93 29.47 -25.75
CA GLN A 253 8.55 28.07 -25.48
C GLN A 253 9.73 27.19 -25.00
N LEU A 254 10.90 27.78 -24.73
CA LEU A 254 12.16 27.09 -24.44
C LEU A 254 12.83 27.63 -23.17
N CYS A 255 12.05 27.85 -22.10
CA CYS A 255 12.57 28.43 -20.87
C CYS A 255 12.69 27.37 -19.75
N ASP A 256 13.92 26.90 -19.51
CA ASP A 256 14.26 25.84 -18.53
C ASP A 256 14.08 26.25 -17.05
N ILE A 257 13.42 27.38 -16.78
CA ILE A 257 13.24 27.95 -15.44
C ILE A 257 12.02 27.31 -14.79
N VAL A 258 12.24 26.37 -13.87
CA VAL A 258 11.18 25.65 -13.13
C VAL A 258 10.56 26.47 -12.01
N GLY A 259 11.18 27.58 -11.68
CA GLY A 259 10.70 28.51 -10.66
C GLY A 259 11.77 29.51 -10.27
N TYR A 260 11.35 30.47 -9.49
CA TYR A 260 12.23 31.48 -8.93
C TYR A 260 12.01 31.55 -7.42
N GLN A 261 13.08 31.82 -6.70
CA GLN A 261 13.03 32.08 -5.27
C GLN A 261 13.77 33.38 -5.01
N VAL A 262 13.03 34.39 -4.54
CA VAL A 262 13.65 35.56 -3.90
C VAL A 262 14.58 35.03 -2.81
N ILE A 263 15.83 35.46 -2.83
CA ILE A 263 16.80 35.11 -1.79
C ILE A 263 16.43 35.91 -0.54
N GLN A 264 15.46 35.40 0.21
CA GLN A 264 15.38 35.67 1.63
C GLN A 264 16.64 35.07 2.27
N ASN A 265 17.70 35.88 2.35
CA ASN A 265 18.95 35.71 3.12
C ASN A 265 18.66 35.65 4.64
N TYR A 266 17.64 34.91 5.01
CA TYR A 266 16.96 35.00 6.28
C TYR A 266 16.84 33.59 6.83
N ARG A 267 17.90 33.09 7.48
CA ARG A 267 17.73 32.00 8.45
C ARG A 267 16.88 32.58 9.58
N TRP A 268 16.07 31.76 10.22
CA TRP A 268 15.33 32.20 11.40
C TRP A 268 16.28 32.62 12.55
N LYS A 269 17.54 32.16 12.51
CA LYS A 269 18.67 32.63 13.35
C LYS A 269 19.08 34.09 13.11
N ASP A 270 18.75 34.65 11.95
CA ASP A 270 19.11 36.02 11.58
C ASP A 270 18.05 37.03 12.06
N ARG A 271 17.03 36.57 12.80
CA ARG A 271 16.05 37.42 13.49
C ARG A 271 16.67 38.13 14.68
N GLN A 272 17.20 39.33 14.43
CA GLN A 272 17.62 40.27 15.48
C GLN A 272 16.44 40.81 16.33
N ASP A 273 15.20 40.56 15.91
CA ASP A 273 13.97 41.00 16.59
C ASP A 273 13.80 40.38 18.00
N PHE A 274 14.43 39.23 18.28
CA PHE A 274 14.22 38.45 19.50
C PHE A 274 15.53 37.96 20.13
N LYS A 275 15.54 37.87 21.46
CA LYS A 275 16.59 37.33 22.33
C LYS A 275 16.02 36.30 23.32
N LEU A 276 16.89 35.48 23.88
CA LEU A 276 16.55 34.58 25.00
C LEU A 276 16.51 35.34 26.33
N PRO A 277 15.70 34.92 27.31
CA PRO A 277 15.68 35.50 28.65
C PRO A 277 16.98 35.22 29.42
N GLU A 278 17.57 36.28 29.99
CA GLU A 278 18.87 36.21 30.68
C GLU A 278 18.76 35.93 32.20
N THR A 279 17.64 36.28 32.84
CA THR A 279 17.48 36.18 34.29
C THR A 279 16.66 34.95 34.70
N ASP A 280 17.04 34.29 35.80
CA ASP A 280 16.33 33.12 36.33
C ASP A 280 14.82 33.36 36.56
N GLU A 281 14.42 34.58 36.96
CA GLU A 281 13.01 34.95 37.10
C GLU A 281 12.28 35.02 35.75
N THR A 282 12.90 35.58 34.71
CA THR A 282 12.30 35.65 33.37
C THR A 282 12.29 34.28 32.68
N VAL A 283 13.32 33.45 32.88
CA VAL A 283 13.35 32.04 32.46
C VAL A 283 12.14 31.27 33.03
N LYS A 284 11.86 31.40 34.33
CA LYS A 284 10.69 30.79 34.99
C LYS A 284 9.35 31.35 34.50
N LEU A 285 9.32 32.63 34.12
CA LEU A 285 8.14 33.25 33.50
C LEU A 285 7.88 32.70 32.09
N PHE A 286 8.91 32.56 31.25
CA PHE A 286 8.82 31.91 29.94
C PHE A 286 8.33 30.47 30.07
N GLU A 287 8.93 29.69 30.98
CA GLU A 287 8.55 28.30 31.21
C GLU A 287 7.07 28.18 31.63
N SER A 288 6.60 29.07 32.53
CA SER A 288 5.19 29.11 32.95
C SER A 288 4.26 29.50 31.80
N ALA A 289 4.62 30.53 31.03
CA ALA A 289 3.86 31.00 29.88
C ALA A 289 3.75 29.91 28.79
N LEU A 290 4.86 29.31 28.38
CA LEU A 290 4.89 28.24 27.38
C LEU A 290 4.13 27.00 27.86
N LYS A 291 4.26 26.59 29.12
CA LYS A 291 3.47 25.49 29.69
C LYS A 291 1.98 25.80 29.77
N SER A 292 1.59 27.07 29.90
CA SER A 292 0.18 27.50 29.83
C SER A 292 -0.33 27.48 28.39
N LEU A 293 0.41 28.09 27.45
CA LEU A 293 0.07 28.10 26.03
C LEU A 293 0.05 26.69 25.43
N GLN A 294 0.89 25.77 25.90
CA GLN A 294 0.83 24.35 25.52
C GLN A 294 -0.50 23.69 25.91
N MET A 295 -1.05 23.98 27.09
CA MET A 295 -2.38 23.51 27.52
C MET A 295 -3.51 24.22 26.77
N ILE A 296 -3.34 25.52 26.49
CA ILE A 296 -4.31 26.31 25.73
C ILE A 296 -4.45 25.80 24.29
N THR A 297 -3.33 25.47 23.64
CA THR A 297 -3.30 24.97 22.26
C THR A 297 -3.78 23.52 22.11
N THR A 298 -4.08 22.78 23.18
CA THR A 298 -4.85 21.52 23.09
C THR A 298 -6.34 21.77 22.89
N THR A 299 -6.74 22.96 22.44
CA THR A 299 -8.13 23.31 22.16
C THR A 299 -8.23 23.93 20.78
N VAL A 300 -9.04 23.33 19.90
CA VAL A 300 -9.22 23.75 18.52
C VAL A 300 -10.31 24.81 18.47
N LEU A 301 -9.90 26.07 18.63
CA LEU A 301 -10.77 27.25 18.59
C LEU A 301 -10.10 28.36 17.76
N PRO A 302 -10.81 29.02 16.82
CA PRO A 302 -10.22 30.10 16.01
C PRO A 302 -9.64 31.24 16.86
N GLN A 303 -10.36 31.64 17.93
CA GLN A 303 -9.93 32.72 18.83
C GLN A 303 -8.60 32.44 19.54
N VAL A 304 -8.30 31.17 19.86
CA VAL A 304 -7.00 30.79 20.45
C VAL A 304 -5.87 31.08 19.45
N VAL A 305 -6.11 30.88 18.16
CA VAL A 305 -5.15 31.19 17.10
C VAL A 305 -5.00 32.70 16.90
N GLU A 306 -6.12 33.45 16.88
CA GLU A 306 -6.11 34.92 16.83
C GLU A 306 -5.24 35.52 17.94
N GLU A 307 -5.48 35.12 19.20
CA GLU A 307 -4.78 35.68 20.36
C GLU A 307 -3.31 35.26 20.44
N ILE A 308 -2.92 34.11 19.89
CA ILE A 308 -1.51 33.69 19.80
C ILE A 308 -0.78 34.38 18.63
N TYR A 309 -1.48 34.66 17.54
CA TYR A 309 -0.91 35.39 16.41
C TYR A 309 -0.70 36.87 16.75
N GLY A 310 -1.75 37.52 17.26
CA GLY A 310 -1.81 38.97 17.48
C GLY A 310 -1.84 39.77 16.17
N GLU A 311 -2.16 41.06 16.24
CA GLU A 311 -2.39 41.93 15.06
C GLU A 311 -1.26 41.91 14.02
N THR A 312 -0.01 41.73 14.46
CA THR A 312 1.21 41.79 13.63
C THR A 312 1.91 40.44 13.46
N GLY A 313 1.32 39.34 13.95
CA GLY A 313 1.91 38.00 13.95
C GLY A 313 3.12 37.82 14.87
N THR A 314 3.42 38.80 15.73
CA THR A 314 4.65 38.82 16.58
C THR A 314 4.70 37.68 17.59
N GLY A 315 3.56 37.28 18.16
CA GLY A 315 3.49 36.13 19.08
C GLY A 315 3.95 34.84 18.41
N LEU A 316 3.41 34.54 17.23
CA LEU A 316 3.78 33.34 16.49
C LEU A 316 5.21 33.43 15.91
N LYS A 317 5.69 34.62 15.51
CA LYS A 317 7.09 34.84 15.12
C LYS A 317 8.07 34.57 16.27
N CYS A 318 7.73 34.99 17.49
CA CYS A 318 8.49 34.71 18.72
C CYS A 318 8.53 33.21 19.01
N LEU A 319 7.39 32.51 18.88
CA LEU A 319 7.34 31.05 19.06
C LEU A 319 8.20 30.32 18.03
N VAL A 320 8.18 30.73 16.76
CA VAL A 320 9.06 30.17 15.71
C VAL A 320 10.54 30.40 15.99
N TYR A 321 10.91 31.55 16.58
CA TYR A 321 12.27 31.81 17.05
C TYR A 321 12.67 30.84 18.17
N LEU A 322 11.82 30.67 19.20
CA LEU A 322 12.06 29.75 20.32
C LEU A 322 12.11 28.27 19.89
N CYS A 323 11.38 27.88 18.83
CA CYS A 323 11.47 26.54 18.25
C CYS A 323 12.82 26.28 17.57
N GLY A 324 13.44 27.30 16.99
CA GLY A 324 14.72 27.16 16.33
C GLY A 324 15.88 27.12 17.34
N GLU A 325 15.87 28.02 18.32
CA GLU A 325 17.02 28.26 19.17
C GLU A 325 17.29 27.13 20.17
N THR A 326 18.55 26.71 20.31
CA THR A 326 18.94 25.59 21.17
C THR A 326 18.86 26.03 22.64
N SER A 327 17.67 25.84 23.22
CA SER A 327 17.27 26.39 24.51
C SER A 327 16.39 25.40 25.29
N PRO A 328 16.26 25.51 26.62
CA PRO A 328 15.33 24.67 27.41
C PRO A 328 13.85 24.88 27.03
N PHE A 329 13.55 25.91 26.24
CA PHE A 329 12.20 26.22 25.75
C PHE A 329 11.85 25.49 24.45
N ARG A 330 12.84 24.96 23.72
CA ARG A 330 12.68 24.46 22.34
C ARG A 330 11.60 23.38 22.23
N ALA A 331 11.69 22.32 23.03
CA ALA A 331 10.69 21.25 23.05
C ALA A 331 9.28 21.74 23.45
N LEU A 332 9.16 22.70 24.38
CA LEU A 332 7.87 23.29 24.77
C LEU A 332 7.24 24.09 23.63
N ALA A 333 8.05 24.91 22.94
CA ALA A 333 7.64 25.71 21.80
C ALA A 333 7.28 24.82 20.60
N LEU A 334 8.08 23.79 20.29
CA LEU A 334 7.81 22.82 19.22
C LEU A 334 6.49 22.07 19.45
N LYS A 335 6.21 21.61 20.69
CA LYS A 335 4.92 20.98 21.01
C LYS A 335 3.74 21.94 20.85
N LEU A 336 3.89 23.21 21.25
CA LEU A 336 2.87 24.25 21.09
C LEU A 336 2.59 24.54 19.60
N VAL A 337 3.63 24.76 18.78
CA VAL A 337 3.46 25.02 17.34
C VAL A 337 2.95 23.75 16.63
N SER A 338 3.32 22.55 17.09
CA SER A 338 2.76 21.29 16.61
C SER A 338 1.28 21.10 16.95
N ASN A 339 0.81 21.57 18.11
CA ASN A 339 -0.62 21.60 18.44
C ASN A 339 -1.36 22.59 17.51
N LEU A 340 -0.80 23.78 17.28
CA LEU A 340 -1.36 24.74 16.34
C LEU A 340 -1.46 24.18 14.91
N ALA A 341 -0.46 23.42 14.45
CA ALA A 341 -0.48 22.80 13.12
C ALA A 341 -1.61 21.77 12.92
N ALA A 342 -2.22 21.28 14.00
CA ALA A 342 -3.42 20.43 13.94
C ALA A 342 -4.73 21.23 13.83
N ASN A 343 -4.70 22.55 14.04
CA ASN A 343 -5.86 23.43 13.87
C ASN A 343 -5.87 24.03 12.44
N PRO A 344 -6.92 23.78 11.62
CA PRO A 344 -7.05 24.37 10.29
C PRO A 344 -6.89 25.91 10.26
N ASP A 345 -7.47 26.62 11.25
CA ASP A 345 -7.47 28.09 11.32
C ASP A 345 -6.08 28.71 11.56
N ALA A 346 -5.09 27.88 11.90
CA ALA A 346 -3.71 28.28 12.12
C ALA A 346 -2.83 28.11 10.87
N ILE A 347 -3.22 27.32 9.87
CA ILE A 347 -2.32 26.88 8.79
C ILE A 347 -1.74 28.06 8.01
N ASP A 348 -2.57 29.02 7.58
CA ASP A 348 -2.11 30.20 6.84
C ASP A 348 -1.15 31.06 7.67
N ARG A 349 -1.41 31.20 8.97
CA ARG A 349 -0.60 32.01 9.89
C ARG A 349 0.74 31.37 10.23
N LEU A 350 0.75 30.04 10.43
CA LEU A 350 1.96 29.23 10.58
C LEU A 350 2.84 29.34 9.32
N THR A 351 2.21 29.29 8.15
CA THR A 351 2.86 29.44 6.85
C THR A 351 3.50 30.83 6.72
N ALA A 352 2.73 31.90 6.99
CA ALA A 352 3.21 33.28 6.97
C ALA A 352 4.35 33.56 7.98
N CYS A 353 4.38 32.86 9.12
CA CYS A 353 5.44 32.99 10.12
C CYS A 353 6.72 32.19 9.82
N GLY A 354 6.73 31.39 8.74
CA GLY A 354 7.90 30.64 8.29
C GLY A 354 8.11 29.28 8.97
N VAL A 355 7.07 28.69 9.58
CA VAL A 355 7.16 27.41 10.33
C VAL A 355 7.76 26.29 9.49
N ILE A 356 7.39 26.18 8.21
CA ILE A 356 7.91 25.16 7.30
C ILE A 356 9.43 25.28 7.11
N LYS A 357 9.95 26.50 6.98
CA LYS A 357 11.41 26.73 6.83
C LYS A 357 12.15 26.38 8.11
N MET A 358 11.61 26.79 9.26
CA MET A 358 12.16 26.45 10.58
C MET A 358 12.19 24.93 10.81
N ALA A 359 11.07 24.22 10.60
CA ALA A 359 11.00 22.77 10.79
C ALA A 359 11.90 22.00 9.80
N ALA A 360 11.97 22.47 8.54
CA ALA A 360 12.89 21.95 7.54
C ALA A 360 14.37 22.09 7.97
N ASP A 361 14.78 23.29 8.38
CA ASP A 361 16.16 23.57 8.83
C ASP A 361 16.53 22.73 10.07
N LEU A 362 15.60 22.56 11.02
CA LEU A 362 15.80 21.72 12.19
C LEU A 362 16.00 20.24 11.82
N ILE A 363 15.12 19.68 10.97
CA ILE A 363 15.21 18.29 10.52
C ILE A 363 16.52 18.00 9.75
N MET A 364 17.02 18.96 8.97
CA MET A 364 18.20 18.76 8.12
C MET A 364 19.52 19.02 8.83
N TYR A 365 19.57 19.98 9.76
CA TYR A 365 20.83 20.55 10.26
C TYR A 365 20.97 20.62 11.79
N ALA A 366 19.91 20.38 12.57
CA ALA A 366 19.97 20.46 14.02
C ALA A 366 20.06 19.08 14.69
N SER A 367 20.73 19.02 15.85
CA SER A 367 20.60 17.90 16.78
C SER A 367 19.29 18.03 17.55
N LEU A 368 18.34 17.16 17.24
CA LEU A 368 17.02 17.06 17.88
C LEU A 368 16.97 15.83 18.78
N ASP A 369 16.25 15.92 19.90
CA ASP A 369 15.80 14.72 20.61
C ASP A 369 14.60 14.05 19.90
N GLU A 370 14.23 12.83 20.31
CA GLU A 370 13.13 12.08 19.67
C GLU A 370 11.75 12.78 19.81
N SER A 371 11.53 13.57 20.86
CA SER A 371 10.30 14.36 21.02
C SER A 371 10.27 15.56 20.07
N GLU A 372 11.38 16.29 19.96
CA GLU A 372 11.54 17.44 19.07
C GLU A 372 11.43 17.03 17.60
N LYS A 373 12.08 15.92 17.24
CA LYS A 373 11.97 15.28 15.93
C LYS A 373 10.52 14.88 15.63
N ARG A 374 9.81 14.25 16.57
CA ARG A 374 8.38 13.91 16.43
C ARG A 374 7.50 15.14 16.21
N TYR A 375 7.73 16.25 16.92
CA TYR A 375 6.98 17.50 16.71
C TYR A 375 7.29 18.14 15.33
N CYS A 376 8.55 18.14 14.89
CA CYS A 376 8.93 18.65 13.58
C CYS A 376 8.29 17.83 12.44
N ILE A 377 8.31 16.50 12.55
CA ILE A 377 7.65 15.59 11.60
C ILE A 377 6.14 15.86 11.60
N ASN A 378 5.49 15.93 12.75
CA ASN A 378 4.05 16.18 12.85
C ASN A 378 3.64 17.50 12.19
N MET A 379 4.34 18.60 12.46
CA MET A 379 4.13 19.88 11.79
C MET A 379 4.28 19.76 10.27
N MET A 380 5.36 19.15 9.80
CA MET A 380 5.62 18.98 8.36
C MET A 380 4.52 18.15 7.69
N CYS A 381 4.08 17.06 8.32
CA CYS A 381 3.00 16.20 7.82
C CYS A 381 1.67 16.94 7.71
N LEU A 382 1.22 17.59 8.79
CA LEU A 382 -0.09 18.26 8.84
C LEU A 382 -0.17 19.43 7.86
N LEU A 383 0.92 20.19 7.72
CA LEU A 383 0.97 21.32 6.79
C LEU A 383 0.97 20.89 5.31
N THR A 384 1.24 19.62 4.96
CA THR A 384 1.18 19.14 3.56
C THR A 384 -0.22 19.19 2.93
N LYS A 385 -1.28 19.34 3.73
CA LYS A 385 -2.66 19.44 3.23
C LYS A 385 -2.82 20.57 2.21
N GLU A 386 -2.14 21.70 2.42
CA GLU A 386 -2.22 22.87 1.55
C GLU A 386 -1.20 22.84 0.41
N ALA A 387 -1.66 23.21 -0.80
CA ALA A 387 -0.84 23.17 -2.02
C ALA A 387 0.38 24.11 -1.95
N CYS A 388 0.20 25.31 -1.39
CA CYS A 388 1.28 26.26 -1.17
C CYS A 388 2.38 25.66 -0.28
N ASN A 389 1.98 24.95 0.76
CA ASN A 389 2.88 24.35 1.76
C ASN A 389 3.67 23.18 1.19
N ARG A 390 3.03 22.31 0.38
CA ARG A 390 3.75 21.30 -0.42
C ARG A 390 4.84 21.94 -1.28
N GLY A 391 4.55 23.08 -1.91
CA GLY A 391 5.53 23.86 -2.64
C GLY A 391 6.69 24.39 -1.79
N HIS A 392 6.43 24.84 -0.55
CA HIS A 392 7.48 25.28 0.36
C HIS A 392 8.36 24.13 0.87
N ILE A 393 7.76 22.99 1.23
CA ILE A 393 8.46 21.77 1.69
C ILE A 393 9.36 21.21 0.59
N ARG A 394 8.87 21.19 -0.67
CA ARG A 394 9.69 20.80 -1.81
C ARG A 394 10.86 21.76 -2.03
N ARG A 395 10.62 23.08 -2.01
CA ARG A 395 11.66 24.09 -2.28
C ARG A 395 12.75 24.17 -1.22
N SER A 396 12.50 23.75 0.02
CA SER A 396 13.49 23.77 1.12
C SER A 396 14.48 22.60 1.09
N GLY A 397 14.26 21.57 0.27
CA GLY A 397 15.05 20.33 0.30
C GLY A 397 14.67 19.38 1.44
N ALA A 398 13.64 19.71 2.22
CA ALA A 398 13.19 18.87 3.32
C ALA A 398 12.53 17.56 2.85
N LEU A 399 11.99 17.52 1.63
CA LEU A 399 11.31 16.33 1.08
C LEU A 399 12.26 15.12 0.99
N GLN A 400 13.53 15.36 0.66
CA GLN A 400 14.60 14.36 0.64
C GLN A 400 14.94 13.85 2.05
N ALA A 401 15.08 14.76 3.01
CA ALA A 401 15.34 14.41 4.41
C ALA A 401 14.15 13.66 5.04
N PHE A 402 12.93 14.02 4.66
CA PHE A 402 11.69 13.38 5.08
C PHE A 402 11.62 11.92 4.57
N MET A 403 12.03 11.65 3.33
CA MET A 403 12.16 10.26 2.84
C MET A 403 13.27 9.46 3.53
N LYS A 404 14.36 10.11 3.96
CA LYS A 404 15.39 9.46 4.79
C LYS A 404 14.83 9.05 6.15
N ILE A 405 14.08 9.92 6.81
CA ILE A 405 13.35 9.62 8.06
C ILE A 405 12.36 8.47 7.84
N ALA A 406 11.55 8.54 6.78
CA ALA A 406 10.58 7.50 6.43
C ALA A 406 11.20 6.10 6.37
N LYS A 407 12.35 5.97 5.70
CA LYS A 407 13.12 4.72 5.59
C LYS A 407 13.70 4.23 6.91
N GLN A 408 14.08 5.14 7.81
CA GLN A 408 14.65 4.84 9.13
C GLN A 408 13.59 4.61 10.22
N SER A 409 12.34 5.06 9.98
CA SER A 409 11.25 4.88 10.93
C SER A 409 10.77 3.42 11.01
N HIS A 410 10.57 2.95 12.23
CA HIS A 410 9.96 1.67 12.58
C HIS A 410 8.68 1.82 13.43
N GLU A 411 8.32 3.04 13.87
CA GLU A 411 7.12 3.31 14.66
C GLU A 411 5.89 3.38 13.73
N LYS A 412 4.90 2.48 13.89
CA LYS A 412 3.71 2.41 13.02
C LYS A 412 2.97 3.76 12.91
N ARG A 413 2.91 4.53 14.00
CA ARG A 413 2.29 5.86 14.07
C ARG A 413 3.05 6.91 13.25
N GLU A 414 4.39 6.94 13.37
CA GLU A 414 5.26 7.82 12.56
C GLU A 414 5.15 7.48 11.07
N GLN A 415 5.21 6.19 10.72
CA GLN A 415 5.01 5.73 9.33
C GLN A 415 3.65 6.14 8.77
N SER A 416 2.59 6.10 9.58
CA SER A 416 1.22 6.49 9.19
C SER A 416 1.10 8.01 8.97
N MET A 417 1.70 8.82 9.86
CA MET A 417 1.83 10.27 9.68
C MET A 417 2.60 10.64 8.40
N ILE A 418 3.67 9.89 8.09
CA ILE A 418 4.47 10.08 6.88
C ILE A 418 3.69 9.67 5.63
N LEU A 419 3.00 8.53 5.65
CA LEU A 419 2.14 8.08 4.56
C LEU A 419 1.02 9.08 4.26
N TYR A 420 0.39 9.65 5.30
CA TYR A 420 -0.58 10.73 5.19
C TYR A 420 -0.02 11.94 4.42
N ALA A 421 1.20 12.36 4.78
CA ALA A 421 1.88 13.47 4.13
C ALA A 421 2.21 13.18 2.66
N LEU A 422 2.76 11.99 2.37
CA LEU A 422 3.11 11.55 1.02
C LEU A 422 1.88 11.44 0.11
N TYR A 423 0.74 11.00 0.63
CA TYR A 423 -0.53 10.92 -0.12
C TYR A 423 -1.04 12.29 -0.62
N GLN A 424 -0.68 13.40 0.05
CA GLN A 424 -1.02 14.75 -0.44
C GLN A 424 -0.24 15.17 -1.69
N TYR A 425 0.88 14.51 -2.00
CA TYR A 425 1.67 14.74 -3.21
C TYR A 425 1.23 13.88 -4.41
N ARG A 426 0.20 13.03 -4.29
CA ARG A 426 -0.21 12.07 -5.35
C ARG A 426 -0.51 12.66 -6.73
N PHE A 427 -0.77 13.98 -6.81
CA PHE A 427 -1.00 14.75 -8.04
C PHE A 427 0.07 15.82 -8.34
N ASP A 428 1.13 15.91 -7.52
CA ASP A 428 2.23 16.87 -7.68
C ASP A 428 3.41 16.19 -8.39
N SER A 429 3.50 16.36 -9.72
CA SER A 429 4.48 15.67 -10.56
C SER A 429 5.93 15.90 -10.11
N LEU A 430 6.30 17.17 -9.89
CA LEU A 430 7.66 17.55 -9.48
C LEU A 430 8.04 17.02 -8.09
N SER A 431 7.07 16.93 -7.17
CA SER A 431 7.31 16.26 -5.88
C SER A 431 7.45 14.75 -6.03
N ASN A 432 6.62 14.10 -6.85
CA ASN A 432 6.68 12.64 -7.06
C ASN A 432 8.01 12.20 -7.67
N GLU A 433 8.59 12.97 -8.60
CA GLU A 433 9.93 12.70 -9.15
C GLU A 433 11.02 12.70 -8.06
N ILE A 434 11.01 13.70 -7.17
CA ILE A 434 11.93 13.76 -6.02
C ILE A 434 11.69 12.58 -5.08
N LEU A 435 10.42 12.25 -4.77
CA LEU A 435 10.08 11.15 -3.88
C LEU A 435 10.54 9.80 -4.44
N LEU A 436 10.36 9.57 -5.75
CA LEU A 436 10.85 8.38 -6.45
C LEU A 436 12.38 8.28 -6.39
N ASN A 437 13.10 9.35 -6.70
CA ASN A 437 14.57 9.37 -6.65
C ASN A 437 15.14 9.12 -5.23
N HIS A 438 14.34 9.30 -4.18
CA HIS A 438 14.71 8.99 -2.79
C HIS A 438 14.10 7.67 -2.26
N GLY A 439 13.40 6.91 -3.11
CA GLY A 439 12.93 5.56 -2.86
C GLY A 439 11.54 5.44 -2.25
N LEU A 440 10.59 6.23 -2.76
CA LEU A 440 9.17 6.13 -2.43
C LEU A 440 8.63 4.70 -2.58
N VAL A 441 8.91 4.00 -3.68
CA VAL A 441 8.34 2.67 -3.93
C VAL A 441 8.81 1.69 -2.87
N SER A 442 10.11 1.69 -2.54
CA SER A 442 10.66 0.83 -1.49
C SER A 442 10.03 1.06 -0.11
N PHE A 443 9.67 2.30 0.23
CA PHE A 443 9.00 2.62 1.48
C PHE A 443 7.55 2.11 1.51
N LEU A 444 6.81 2.30 0.42
CA LEU A 444 5.41 1.85 0.29
C LEU A 444 5.32 0.32 0.26
N VAL A 445 6.23 -0.36 -0.46
CA VAL A 445 6.32 -1.84 -0.49
C VAL A 445 6.66 -2.39 0.90
N ARG A 446 7.54 -1.75 1.67
CA ARG A 446 7.81 -2.14 3.07
C ARG A 446 6.57 -2.05 3.96
N ILE A 447 5.74 -1.02 3.81
CA ILE A 447 4.46 -0.91 4.52
C ILE A 447 3.53 -2.07 4.14
N LEU A 448 3.38 -2.36 2.84
CA LEU A 448 2.54 -3.46 2.35
C LEU A 448 3.05 -4.83 2.87
N ASN A 449 4.35 -5.09 2.81
CA ASN A 449 4.94 -6.32 3.32
C ASN A 449 4.75 -6.47 4.85
N GLY A 450 4.76 -5.37 5.61
CA GLY A 450 4.40 -5.38 7.03
C GLY A 450 2.93 -5.77 7.27
N ILE A 451 2.00 -5.23 6.47
CA ILE A 451 0.57 -5.57 6.55
C ILE A 451 0.31 -7.04 6.18
N ILE A 452 1.00 -7.54 5.15
CA ILE A 452 0.91 -8.96 4.72
C ILE A 452 1.51 -9.90 5.77
N ALA A 453 2.53 -9.47 6.52
CA ALA A 453 3.14 -10.27 7.59
C ALA A 453 2.31 -10.27 8.88
N ASP A 454 1.65 -9.16 9.21
CA ASP A 454 0.78 -9.04 10.39
C ASP A 454 -0.54 -9.82 10.25
N GLN A 455 -0.94 -10.21 9.03
CA GLN A 455 -2.16 -10.98 8.76
C GLN A 455 -1.84 -12.43 8.40
N GLU A 456 -2.14 -13.36 9.31
CA GLU A 456 -2.15 -14.79 8.98
C GLU A 456 -3.19 -15.06 7.88
N VAL A 457 -2.79 -15.80 6.84
CA VAL A 457 -3.58 -15.95 5.60
C VAL A 457 -4.73 -16.94 5.78
N SER A 458 -5.83 -16.50 6.41
CA SER A 458 -7.12 -17.21 6.44
C SER A 458 -7.91 -16.94 5.15
N HIS A 459 -7.62 -17.71 4.10
CA HIS A 459 -8.30 -17.56 2.81
C HIS A 459 -9.82 -17.82 2.92
N ILE A 460 -10.63 -16.85 2.49
CA ILE A 460 -12.10 -16.93 2.51
C ILE A 460 -12.63 -18.07 1.62
N ARG A 461 -13.34 -19.02 2.24
CA ARG A 461 -14.16 -20.01 1.53
C ARG A 461 -15.52 -19.40 1.17
N HIS A 462 -15.59 -18.70 0.04
CA HIS A 462 -16.82 -18.02 -0.41
C HIS A 462 -18.04 -18.94 -0.65
N ASP A 463 -17.86 -20.27 -0.62
CA ASP A 463 -18.96 -21.25 -0.62
C ASP A 463 -19.97 -20.98 0.51
N GLU A 464 -19.51 -20.54 1.69
CA GLU A 464 -20.39 -20.24 2.84
C GLU A 464 -21.23 -18.98 2.61
N GLU A 465 -20.68 -17.97 1.95
CA GLU A 465 -21.38 -16.71 1.69
C GLU A 465 -22.40 -16.84 0.55
N ALA A 466 -22.09 -17.62 -0.49
CA ALA A 466 -23.03 -17.98 -1.54
C ALA A 466 -24.17 -18.87 -1.00
N ALA A 467 -23.84 -19.85 -0.14
CA ALA A 467 -24.83 -20.68 0.55
C ALA A 467 -25.70 -19.85 1.50
N ALA A 468 -25.15 -18.87 2.23
CA ALA A 468 -25.90 -17.98 3.10
C ALA A 468 -26.88 -17.09 2.31
N ARG A 469 -26.44 -16.51 1.18
CA ARG A 469 -27.32 -15.72 0.30
C ARG A 469 -28.42 -16.58 -0.35
N GLN A 470 -28.13 -17.81 -0.74
CA GLN A 470 -29.14 -18.75 -1.26
C GLN A 470 -30.11 -19.25 -0.18
N ALA A 471 -29.63 -19.48 1.04
CA ALA A 471 -30.47 -19.82 2.19
C ALA A 471 -31.42 -18.66 2.58
N ALA A 472 -30.94 -17.41 2.53
CA ALA A 472 -31.77 -16.23 2.73
C ALA A 472 -32.82 -16.04 1.61
N ALA A 473 -32.45 -16.31 0.34
CA ALA A 473 -33.34 -16.15 -0.81
C ALA A 473 -34.44 -17.22 -0.93
N HIS A 474 -34.23 -18.42 -0.39
CA HIS A 474 -35.20 -19.53 -0.48
C HIS A 474 -35.86 -19.90 0.86
N THR A 475 -36.34 -18.90 1.61
CA THR A 475 -37.38 -19.14 2.63
C THR A 475 -38.78 -19.17 1.99
N SER A 476 -38.99 -20.13 1.08
CA SER A 476 -40.31 -20.48 0.54
C SER A 476 -40.70 -21.87 1.02
N LEU A 477 -41.84 -21.96 1.70
CA LEU A 477 -42.38 -23.18 2.26
C LEU A 477 -42.84 -24.14 1.16
N PHE A 478 -41.98 -25.05 0.67
CA PHE A 478 -42.34 -26.44 0.25
C PHE A 478 -41.14 -27.18 -0.37
N SER A 479 -40.40 -27.95 0.44
CA SER A 479 -39.89 -29.29 0.08
C SER A 479 -39.09 -29.91 1.25
N LYS A 480 -39.77 -30.66 2.12
CA LYS A 480 -39.11 -31.61 3.04
C LYS A 480 -39.19 -33.01 2.44
N ARG A 481 -38.08 -33.54 1.90
CA ARG A 481 -37.72 -34.97 2.02
C ARG A 481 -36.29 -35.28 1.57
N ARG A 482 -35.66 -36.16 2.35
CA ARG A 482 -34.40 -36.91 2.10
C ARG A 482 -33.08 -36.14 2.20
N THR A 483 -32.72 -35.83 3.44
CA THR A 483 -31.36 -36.05 3.92
C THR A 483 -31.21 -37.48 4.46
N SER A 484 -30.26 -38.27 3.95
CA SER A 484 -29.57 -39.30 4.75
C SER A 484 -28.33 -39.87 4.05
N CYS A 485 -27.26 -40.02 4.82
CA CYS A 485 -26.02 -40.77 4.53
C CYS A 485 -25.01 -40.12 3.56
N ALA A 486 -24.15 -39.28 4.13
CA ALA A 486 -22.75 -39.19 3.70
C ALA A 486 -21.89 -40.07 4.64
N LYS A 487 -21.12 -41.01 4.10
CA LYS A 487 -19.98 -41.64 4.79
C LYS A 487 -18.91 -42.06 3.79
N SER A 488 -17.73 -41.44 3.95
CA SER A 488 -16.38 -41.83 3.53
C SER A 488 -16.23 -42.95 2.49
N GLY A 489 -15.77 -42.58 1.29
CA GLY A 489 -15.20 -43.47 0.28
C GLY A 489 -14.18 -42.71 -0.56
N ARG A 490 -13.00 -43.29 -0.82
CA ARG A 490 -11.99 -42.68 -1.70
C ARG A 490 -12.52 -42.66 -3.14
N LEU A 491 -12.77 -41.48 -3.71
CA LEU A 491 -13.17 -41.36 -5.11
C LEU A 491 -12.03 -41.83 -6.04
N ARG A 492 -12.41 -42.56 -7.10
CA ARG A 492 -11.48 -42.97 -8.17
C ARG A 492 -11.40 -41.89 -9.25
N ARG A 493 -10.32 -41.97 -10.05
CA ARG A 493 -9.95 -40.99 -11.09
C ARG A 493 -10.93 -40.90 -12.28
N SER A 494 -11.97 -41.76 -12.31
CA SER A 494 -13.06 -41.82 -13.30
C SER A 494 -14.10 -40.70 -13.15
N ASP A 495 -14.35 -40.24 -11.93
CA ASP A 495 -15.56 -39.47 -11.61
C ASP A 495 -15.43 -37.95 -11.91
N LEU A 496 -14.38 -37.55 -12.62
CA LEU A 496 -14.07 -36.15 -12.97
C LEU A 496 -14.37 -35.77 -14.43
N LEU A 497 -14.81 -36.72 -15.27
CA LEU A 497 -14.94 -36.51 -16.72
C LEU A 497 -16.30 -35.95 -17.18
N PHE A 498 -17.37 -36.04 -16.38
CA PHE A 498 -18.73 -35.63 -16.81
C PHE A 498 -19.45 -34.70 -15.84
N HIS A 499 -18.91 -33.49 -15.65
CA HIS A 499 -19.70 -32.31 -15.24
C HIS A 499 -19.08 -31.01 -15.78
N TYR A 500 -18.98 -30.90 -17.11
CA TYR A 500 -18.76 -29.64 -17.81
C TYR A 500 -19.94 -29.38 -18.77
N LYS A 501 -20.32 -28.11 -18.91
CA LYS A 501 -21.44 -27.59 -19.71
C LYS A 501 -22.86 -28.05 -19.34
N THR A 502 -23.60 -27.13 -18.74
CA THR A 502 -24.99 -26.88 -19.13
C THR A 502 -25.15 -25.38 -19.34
N GLY A 503 -25.62 -24.95 -20.52
CA GLY A 503 -25.96 -23.56 -20.79
C GLY A 503 -24.92 -22.75 -21.57
N ASN A 504 -24.91 -22.93 -22.89
CA ASN A 504 -24.84 -21.77 -23.78
C ASN A 504 -25.68 -22.04 -25.03
N GLY A 505 -26.51 -21.08 -25.46
CA GLY A 505 -27.37 -21.29 -26.63
C GLY A 505 -28.68 -20.52 -26.64
N SER A 506 -28.63 -19.23 -26.95
CA SER A 506 -29.73 -18.61 -27.70
C SER A 506 -29.17 -17.61 -28.71
N TYR A 507 -29.25 -17.96 -29.98
CA TYR A 507 -28.84 -17.12 -31.09
C TYR A 507 -29.82 -15.95 -31.26
N ARG A 508 -29.31 -14.73 -31.38
CA ARG A 508 -29.99 -13.67 -32.14
C ARG A 508 -29.03 -13.01 -33.12
N ALA A 509 -29.46 -13.01 -34.38
CA ALA A 509 -28.68 -12.50 -35.49
C ALA A 509 -28.62 -10.97 -35.54
N ALA A 510 -27.53 -10.48 -36.12
CA ALA A 510 -27.45 -9.27 -36.93
C ALA A 510 -28.24 -8.02 -36.48
N LYS A 511 -27.57 -7.15 -35.72
CA LYS A 511 -27.50 -5.73 -36.08
C LYS A 511 -26.04 -5.28 -36.05
N GLN A 512 -25.56 -4.75 -37.17
CA GLN A 512 -24.31 -3.99 -37.21
C GLN A 512 -24.52 -2.68 -36.44
N SER A 513 -23.93 -2.57 -35.25
CA SER A 513 -23.61 -1.27 -34.66
C SER A 513 -22.23 -0.85 -35.14
N LYS A 514 -22.16 0.21 -35.94
CA LYS A 514 -20.89 0.89 -36.24
C LYS A 514 -20.21 1.25 -34.91
N LEU A 515 -18.88 1.09 -34.84
CA LEU A 515 -18.11 1.93 -33.92
C LEU A 515 -18.30 3.38 -34.39
N ASP A 516 -18.84 4.22 -33.52
CA ASP A 516 -18.76 5.67 -33.68
C ASP A 516 -17.63 6.16 -32.77
N PRO A 517 -16.55 6.76 -33.32
CA PRO A 517 -15.52 7.38 -32.51
C PRO A 517 -16.02 8.74 -32.01
N TYR A 518 -15.81 9.04 -30.72
CA TYR A 518 -16.33 10.16 -29.91
C TYR A 518 -17.69 9.96 -29.22
N CYS A 519 -17.63 9.77 -27.90
CA CYS A 519 -18.43 10.46 -26.86
C CYS A 519 -17.86 10.02 -25.50
N SER A 520 -16.90 10.77 -24.95
CA SER A 520 -17.13 11.87 -23.98
C SER A 520 -17.24 11.37 -22.55
N ALA A 521 -16.18 11.63 -21.79
CA ALA A 521 -16.11 11.42 -20.35
C ALA A 521 -17.02 12.42 -19.59
N PRO A 522 -17.34 12.17 -18.31
CA PRO A 522 -17.67 13.26 -17.39
C PRO A 522 -16.47 14.19 -17.31
N GLU A 523 -16.73 15.49 -17.43
CA GLU A 523 -15.69 16.50 -17.66
C GLU A 523 -14.72 16.62 -16.47
N SER A 524 -13.43 16.74 -16.80
CA SER A 524 -12.39 17.15 -15.84
C SER A 524 -12.36 18.68 -15.77
N PRO A 525 -12.30 19.30 -14.58
CA PRO A 525 -12.13 20.74 -14.46
C PRO A 525 -10.66 21.15 -14.65
N ASP A 526 -10.12 20.96 -15.86
CA ASP A 526 -8.80 21.48 -16.27
C ASP A 526 -8.97 22.79 -17.04
N SER A 527 -9.21 23.88 -16.30
CA SER A 527 -8.91 25.28 -16.70
C SER A 527 -9.18 26.25 -15.53
N GLY A 528 -8.21 26.36 -14.63
CA GLY A 528 -8.26 27.22 -13.43
C GLY A 528 -7.05 28.13 -13.30
N SER A 529 -7.00 29.16 -14.16
CA SER A 529 -6.09 30.32 -14.21
C SER A 529 -4.99 30.45 -13.13
N SER A 530 -3.77 30.75 -13.60
CA SER A 530 -2.76 31.44 -12.79
C SER A 530 -3.34 32.72 -12.18
N GLY A 531 -3.35 32.81 -10.86
CA GLY A 531 -3.72 34.00 -10.11
C GLY A 531 -2.50 34.86 -9.80
N TYR A 532 -2.11 35.76 -10.71
CA TYR A 532 -1.26 36.89 -10.36
C TYR A 532 -2.08 38.18 -10.33
N ALA A 533 -1.98 38.90 -9.22
CA ALA A 533 -2.56 40.24 -9.12
C ALA A 533 -1.77 41.23 -9.99
N SER A 534 -2.45 42.02 -10.83
CA SER A 534 -2.51 43.50 -10.67
C SER A 534 -3.18 44.23 -11.85
N THR A 535 -4.11 45.13 -11.50
CA THR A 535 -4.37 46.44 -12.13
C THR A 535 -4.42 46.58 -13.67
N SER A 536 -5.65 46.52 -14.19
CA SER A 536 -6.26 47.50 -15.11
C SER A 536 -5.37 48.52 -15.88
N TYR A 537 -5.40 48.47 -17.22
CA TYR A 537 -5.57 49.65 -18.09
C TYR A 537 -6.28 49.22 -19.40
N ALA A 538 -6.80 50.19 -20.17
CA ALA A 538 -7.86 49.98 -21.18
C ALA A 538 -7.41 50.06 -22.66
N ASN A 539 -8.37 49.76 -23.55
CA ASN A 539 -8.40 49.92 -25.02
C ASN A 539 -7.69 48.87 -25.90
N GLY A 540 -8.31 48.53 -27.05
CA GLY A 540 -7.52 48.11 -28.23
C GLY A 540 -8.02 46.96 -29.13
N THR A 541 -9.31 46.88 -29.46
CA THR A 541 -9.85 46.35 -30.74
C THR A 541 -8.99 45.46 -31.70
N VAL A 542 -9.54 44.27 -32.02
CA VAL A 542 -9.79 43.74 -33.39
C VAL A 542 -8.82 42.73 -34.08
N ARG A 543 -9.43 41.58 -34.48
CA ARG A 543 -9.15 40.60 -35.57
C ARG A 543 -8.04 39.53 -35.48
N SER A 544 -8.51 38.27 -35.49
CA SER A 544 -7.87 37.10 -36.16
C SER A 544 -8.04 37.19 -37.70
N PRO A 545 -7.28 36.43 -38.52
CA PRO A 545 -7.77 35.09 -38.92
C PRO A 545 -6.73 33.97 -39.25
N SER A 546 -7.17 32.74 -38.98
CA SER A 546 -7.01 31.44 -39.66
C SER A 546 -5.95 31.12 -40.76
N THR A 547 -5.29 29.96 -40.56
CA THR A 547 -5.02 28.84 -41.51
C THR A 547 -4.20 29.03 -42.81
N SER A 548 -3.14 28.22 -43.02
CA SER A 548 -3.15 27.05 -43.95
C SER A 548 -1.74 26.42 -44.20
N ILE A 549 -1.71 25.31 -44.94
CA ILE A 549 -0.62 24.32 -45.13
C ILE A 549 0.23 24.63 -46.40
N GLY A 550 1.53 24.30 -46.42
CA GLY A 550 2.31 24.25 -47.69
C GLY A 550 3.83 24.02 -47.55
N SER A 551 4.44 23.25 -48.44
CA SER A 551 5.81 22.67 -48.34
C SER A 551 6.89 23.27 -49.26
N CYS A 552 8.16 22.86 -49.02
CA CYS A 552 9.32 22.77 -49.96
C CYS A 552 10.35 23.92 -50.09
N SER A 553 11.51 23.73 -49.42
CA SER A 553 12.91 23.61 -49.93
C SER A 553 13.58 24.63 -50.90
N PRO A 554 14.94 24.75 -50.91
CA PRO A 554 15.66 26.01 -51.24
C PRO A 554 16.55 26.02 -52.51
N PRO A 555 17.07 27.20 -52.93
CA PRO A 555 18.21 27.35 -53.86
C PRO A 555 19.54 27.53 -53.09
N ARG A 556 20.63 26.80 -53.36
CA ARG A 556 21.57 26.75 -54.51
C ARG A 556 22.61 27.88 -54.61
N VAL A 557 23.87 27.45 -54.71
CA VAL A 557 25.14 28.19 -54.88
C VAL A 557 25.63 28.01 -56.34
N PRO A 558 26.54 28.85 -56.86
CA PRO A 558 27.33 28.55 -58.06
C PRO A 558 28.87 28.43 -57.82
N ASP A 559 29.41 27.30 -58.26
CA ASP A 559 30.56 27.11 -59.19
C ASP A 559 32.03 27.45 -58.81
N ASP A 560 32.75 26.39 -58.39
CA ASP A 560 34.05 25.81 -58.85
C ASP A 560 35.17 26.60 -59.57
N GLU A 561 36.40 26.47 -59.03
CA GLU A 561 37.71 26.13 -59.66
C GLU A 561 38.74 25.85 -58.50
N ALA A 562 39.83 25.07 -58.59
CA ALA A 562 40.30 23.98 -59.48
C ALA A 562 41.54 23.26 -58.83
N PHE A 563 41.95 22.10 -59.37
CA PHE A 563 43.11 21.23 -58.96
C PHE A 563 43.04 20.56 -57.56
N GLY A 564 43.35 19.27 -57.35
CA GLY A 564 43.67 18.15 -58.26
C GLY A 564 44.65 17.13 -57.62
N ASP A 565 44.18 15.90 -57.35
CA ASP A 565 44.85 14.57 -57.11
C ASP A 565 46.10 14.49 -56.20
N ASP A 566 46.42 13.42 -55.44
CA ASP A 566 45.94 12.03 -55.26
C ASP A 566 46.31 11.56 -53.82
N ASP A 567 45.68 10.51 -53.30
CA ASP A 567 46.30 9.42 -52.50
C ASP A 567 45.24 8.50 -51.83
N THR A 568 44.79 7.51 -52.63
CA THR A 568 44.52 6.09 -52.26
C THR A 568 43.53 5.66 -51.15
N GLU A 569 42.76 4.64 -51.51
CA GLU A 569 41.69 3.99 -50.76
C GLU A 569 42.10 2.76 -49.88
N ILE A 570 41.17 2.37 -48.98
CA ILE A 570 40.80 0.97 -48.61
C ILE A 570 41.67 0.15 -47.61
N TYR A 571 41.14 -0.08 -46.40
CA TYR A 571 40.66 -1.37 -45.82
C TYR A 571 40.83 -1.53 -44.27
N SER A 572 40.23 -2.60 -43.74
CA SER A 572 39.97 -2.97 -42.33
C SER A 572 40.76 -4.28 -41.97
N PRO A 573 40.43 -5.13 -40.96
CA PRO A 573 40.30 -4.99 -39.48
C PRO A 573 41.18 -6.02 -38.66
N VAL A 574 40.89 -6.21 -37.35
CA VAL A 574 40.99 -7.49 -36.53
C VAL A 574 42.21 -7.78 -35.60
N CYS A 575 41.91 -8.18 -34.33
CA CYS A 575 42.70 -9.00 -33.34
C CYS A 575 44.05 -8.47 -32.76
N SER A 576 44.61 -8.96 -31.63
CA SER A 576 44.18 -9.92 -30.55
C SER A 576 45.05 -9.77 -29.26
N ASP A 577 44.80 -10.62 -28.26
CA ASP A 577 45.40 -10.70 -26.91
C ASP A 577 46.91 -11.04 -26.77
N HIS A 578 47.40 -10.82 -25.54
CA HIS A 578 48.44 -11.56 -24.78
C HIS A 578 49.91 -11.54 -25.25
N GLU A 579 50.83 -11.23 -24.31
CA GLU A 579 51.88 -12.17 -23.85
C GLU A 579 52.51 -11.73 -22.51
N GLN A 580 53.36 -12.59 -21.93
CA GLN A 580 53.77 -12.62 -20.51
C GLN A 580 55.30 -12.85 -20.38
N GLU A 581 55.84 -12.64 -19.16
CA GLU A 581 57.12 -13.18 -18.63
C GLU A 581 58.49 -12.49 -18.96
N ASP A 582 59.04 -11.88 -17.90
CA ASP A 582 60.32 -12.21 -17.24
C ASP A 582 61.68 -11.51 -17.53
N SER A 583 62.42 -11.33 -16.40
CA SER A 583 63.86 -11.07 -16.21
C SER A 583 64.41 -9.66 -16.56
N GLU A 584 65.38 -9.04 -15.87
CA GLU A 584 66.09 -9.35 -14.60
C GLU A 584 66.90 -8.09 -14.12
N GLU A 585 67.23 -8.00 -12.80
CA GLU A 585 68.34 -7.19 -12.20
C GLU A 585 68.30 -5.61 -12.26
N ARG A 586 68.85 -4.78 -11.33
CA ARG A 586 69.58 -4.94 -10.05
C ARG A 586 69.65 -3.60 -9.24
N GLU A 587 70.09 -3.70 -7.98
CA GLU A 587 70.81 -2.68 -7.15
C GLU A 587 70.09 -1.51 -6.42
N ASP A 588 70.00 -1.67 -5.08
CA ASP A 588 70.16 -0.66 -4.00
C ASP A 588 71.55 0.06 -4.09
N PRO A 589 71.92 1.17 -3.37
CA PRO A 589 71.51 1.50 -1.98
C PRO A 589 71.42 3.00 -1.53
N THR A 590 70.94 3.23 -0.29
CA THR A 590 71.28 4.34 0.67
C THR A 590 70.97 5.81 0.28
N ASP A 591 70.73 6.78 1.20
CA ASP A 591 70.71 6.83 2.69
C ASP A 591 69.77 7.99 3.16
N GLY A 592 69.30 8.03 4.42
CA GLY A 592 68.36 9.14 4.79
C GLY A 592 67.71 9.30 6.19
N ALA A 593 68.29 8.77 7.28
CA ALA A 593 68.10 9.18 8.69
C ALA A 593 66.71 9.55 9.31
N ALA A 594 66.37 8.90 10.43
CA ALA A 594 65.24 9.24 11.33
C ALA A 594 65.64 10.23 12.48
N PRO A 595 64.75 10.60 13.45
CA PRO A 595 64.49 9.69 14.59
C PRO A 595 63.09 9.70 15.26
N SER A 596 62.73 8.51 15.78
CA SER A 596 62.08 8.18 17.10
C SER A 596 60.68 8.71 17.48
N ALA A 597 59.64 7.96 17.89
CA ALA A 597 59.34 6.54 18.26
C ALA A 597 59.23 6.16 19.76
N SER A 598 58.01 5.76 20.20
CA SER A 598 57.71 4.82 21.32
C SER A 598 56.20 4.59 21.50
N ARG A 599 55.63 3.44 21.92
CA ARG A 599 55.95 2.00 21.77
C ARG A 599 54.72 1.16 22.29
N ILE A 600 54.22 0.18 21.51
CA ILE A 600 53.84 -1.25 21.84
C ILE A 600 53.02 -1.51 23.14
N LEU A 601 51.89 -2.27 23.23
CA LEU A 601 51.59 -3.72 22.98
C LEU A 601 50.04 -3.93 22.86
N ALA A 602 49.42 -4.87 22.12
CA ALA A 602 49.68 -6.28 21.73
C ALA A 602 49.40 -7.33 22.85
N LYS A 603 48.84 -8.55 22.63
CA LYS A 603 48.14 -9.25 21.52
C LYS A 603 47.75 -10.70 21.99
N ALA A 604 46.68 -11.33 21.46
CA ALA A 604 46.35 -12.79 21.54
C ALA A 604 46.21 -13.37 22.98
N ALA A 605 45.87 -14.63 23.32
CA ALA A 605 45.53 -15.89 22.62
C ALA A 605 44.70 -16.80 23.57
N ASP A 606 44.09 -17.97 23.24
CA ASP A 606 43.30 -18.48 22.09
C ASP A 606 42.66 -19.87 22.52
N ASP A 607 41.61 -20.36 21.83
CA ASP A 607 40.98 -21.72 21.85
C ASP A 607 40.21 -22.34 23.07
N ASP A 608 39.39 -23.35 22.71
CA ASP A 608 38.81 -24.52 23.45
C ASP A 608 37.54 -24.46 24.35
N ASN A 609 36.42 -24.90 23.73
CA ASN A 609 35.70 -26.18 23.98
C ASN A 609 34.78 -26.43 25.23
N ALA A 610 33.67 -27.15 24.98
CA ALA A 610 32.67 -27.73 25.91
C ALA A 610 31.89 -26.74 26.83
N GLY A 611 30.67 -27.01 27.31
CA GLY A 611 29.83 -28.21 27.30
C GLY A 611 29.24 -28.42 28.71
N ASP A 612 27.98 -28.87 28.82
CA ASP A 612 27.19 -28.94 30.07
C ASP A 612 26.84 -27.53 30.66
N GLY A 613 25.73 -27.28 31.36
CA GLY A 613 24.69 -28.16 31.90
C GLY A 613 24.48 -27.85 33.39
N GLY A 614 23.26 -27.56 33.82
CA GLY A 614 22.92 -27.39 35.24
C GLY A 614 22.12 -26.14 35.60
N VAL A 615 20.85 -26.34 35.89
CA VAL A 615 20.07 -25.50 36.83
C VAL A 615 20.45 -25.95 38.25
N PRO A 616 20.52 -25.03 39.22
CA PRO A 616 19.73 -25.25 40.43
C PRO A 616 19.02 -23.99 40.93
N ASP A 617 17.79 -24.18 41.43
CA ASP A 617 17.17 -23.31 42.44
C ASP A 617 18.02 -23.31 43.72
N GLU A 618 18.07 -22.19 44.46
CA GLU A 618 17.63 -22.18 45.87
C GLU A 618 17.52 -20.77 46.51
N ALA A 619 16.44 -20.61 47.28
CA ALA A 619 16.31 -19.88 48.54
C ALA A 619 16.83 -18.42 48.72
N ALA A 620 15.87 -17.50 48.78
CA ALA A 620 15.60 -16.54 49.86
C ALA A 620 16.74 -15.72 50.52
N ILE A 621 16.54 -14.39 50.55
CA ILE A 621 16.72 -13.51 51.73
C ILE A 621 15.81 -12.28 51.55
N GLU A 622 15.05 -11.92 52.59
CA GLU A 622 14.40 -10.61 52.71
C GLU A 622 15.44 -9.59 53.18
N GLU A 623 15.53 -8.41 52.55
CA GLU A 623 15.98 -7.22 53.27
C GLU A 623 15.31 -5.93 52.74
N ASP A 624 14.70 -5.19 53.66
CA ASP A 624 13.86 -4.01 53.41
C ASP A 624 14.71 -2.75 53.23
N LYS A 625 14.67 -2.13 52.04
CA LYS A 625 15.06 -0.72 51.83
C LYS A 625 14.08 -0.01 50.91
N SER A 626 13.51 1.06 51.45
CA SER A 626 12.57 1.95 50.77
C SER A 626 13.30 2.96 49.89
N GLU A 627 13.02 2.94 48.59
CA GLU A 627 13.38 4.01 47.67
C GLU A 627 12.15 4.75 47.12
N ALA A 628 12.41 5.90 46.51
CA ALA A 628 11.43 6.96 46.32
C ALA A 628 10.35 6.65 45.28
N VAL A 629 9.12 7.09 45.57
CA VAL A 629 8.02 7.13 44.60
C VAL A 629 8.38 8.09 43.47
N GLY A 630 8.68 7.55 42.29
CA GLY A 630 8.61 8.30 41.04
C GLY A 630 7.15 8.62 40.73
N GLU A 631 6.87 9.86 40.32
CA GLU A 631 5.55 10.21 39.78
C GLU A 631 5.43 9.61 38.37
N ASP A 632 4.66 8.54 38.23
CA ASP A 632 4.28 8.00 36.93
C ASP A 632 3.59 9.08 36.09
N THR A 633 4.29 9.56 35.06
CA THR A 633 3.70 10.43 34.04
C THR A 633 2.75 9.60 33.19
N ASN A 634 1.49 9.51 33.62
CA ASN A 634 0.39 9.04 32.77
C ASN A 634 0.36 9.92 31.51
N ASP A 635 0.80 9.34 30.39
CA ASP A 635 0.89 10.01 29.10
C ASP A 635 -0.54 10.24 28.58
N PHE A 636 -1.05 11.45 28.82
CA PHE A 636 -2.40 11.85 28.46
C PHE A 636 -2.48 12.00 26.93
N ASP A 637 -3.19 11.09 26.27
CA ASP A 637 -3.33 11.10 24.80
C ASP A 637 -4.16 12.31 24.34
N ILE A 638 -3.42 13.38 24.04
CA ILE A 638 -3.90 14.64 23.50
C ILE A 638 -4.70 14.46 22.21
N VAL A 639 -4.42 13.41 21.42
CA VAL A 639 -5.08 13.19 20.12
C VAL A 639 -6.42 12.46 20.30
N ALA A 640 -6.54 11.56 21.29
CA ALA A 640 -7.84 10.99 21.65
C ALA A 640 -8.80 12.08 22.15
N TYR A 641 -8.34 12.94 23.07
CA TYR A 641 -9.17 14.00 23.66
C TYR A 641 -9.58 15.09 22.65
N LEU A 642 -8.71 15.41 21.68
CA LEU A 642 -8.99 16.42 20.66
C LEU A 642 -10.04 15.99 19.62
N ILE A 643 -10.18 14.69 19.37
CA ILE A 643 -11.06 14.19 18.30
C ILE A 643 -12.52 14.03 18.78
N GLU A 644 -12.75 13.62 20.03
CA GLU A 644 -14.12 13.43 20.56
C GLU A 644 -14.96 14.72 20.58
N ASP A 645 -14.37 15.89 20.85
CA ASP A 645 -15.05 17.18 20.78
C ASP A 645 -15.24 17.69 19.33
N SER A 646 -14.43 17.23 18.36
CA SER A 646 -14.51 17.67 16.96
C SER A 646 -15.73 17.10 16.20
N SER A 647 -16.25 15.95 16.63
CA SER A 647 -17.40 15.26 16.04
C SER A 647 -18.75 16.01 16.16
N ASN A 648 -18.81 17.17 16.81
CA ASN A 648 -20.03 17.94 17.03
C ASN A 648 -20.17 19.22 16.17
N ALA A 649 -19.22 19.48 15.26
CA ALA A 649 -19.35 20.57 14.28
C ALA A 649 -20.36 20.21 13.18
N LYS A 650 -21.66 20.29 13.49
CA LYS A 650 -22.73 20.24 12.48
C LYS A 650 -22.61 21.45 11.56
N TRP A 651 -22.39 21.19 10.27
CA TRP A 651 -22.53 22.18 9.22
C TRP A 651 -23.98 22.65 9.17
N LEU A 652 -24.17 23.95 9.39
CA LEU A 652 -25.44 24.66 9.21
C LEU A 652 -25.37 25.36 7.86
N ASP A 653 -25.93 24.71 6.83
CA ASP A 653 -26.20 25.40 5.57
C ASP A 653 -27.35 26.38 5.78
N THR A 654 -27.03 27.67 5.78
CA THR A 654 -28.00 28.76 5.68
C THR A 654 -27.99 29.31 4.25
N ALA A 655 -29.04 28.99 3.50
CA ALA A 655 -29.38 29.66 2.24
C ALA A 655 -30.89 29.95 2.23
N ASP A 656 -31.26 31.23 2.26
CA ASP A 656 -32.63 31.70 2.09
C ASP A 656 -33.06 31.61 0.62
N GLU A 657 -34.28 31.12 0.34
CA GLU A 657 -35.43 31.95 -0.08
C GLU A 657 -36.60 31.11 -0.61
N ARG A 658 -37.79 31.38 -0.05
CA ARG A 658 -39.17 31.41 -0.62
C ARG A 658 -39.38 30.78 -2.01
N ASP A 659 -40.45 30.01 -2.26
CA ASP A 659 -41.84 30.45 -2.09
C ASP A 659 -42.89 29.33 -2.28
N SER A 660 -44.16 29.67 -2.03
CA SER A 660 -45.39 28.97 -2.50
C SER A 660 -45.85 27.66 -1.85
N ALA A 661 -46.93 27.81 -1.09
CA ALA A 661 -47.82 26.83 -0.47
C ALA A 661 -48.40 25.73 -1.40
N LEU A 662 -48.77 24.58 -0.79
CA LEU A 662 -50.19 24.21 -0.58
C LEU A 662 -50.35 23.06 0.43
N LEU A 663 -51.52 23.03 1.07
CA LEU A 663 -51.99 22.18 2.19
C LEU A 663 -52.82 20.96 1.66
N PRO A 664 -53.49 20.12 2.49
CA PRO A 664 -53.10 19.39 3.72
C PRO A 664 -53.59 17.89 3.72
N ASP A 665 -53.84 17.33 4.92
CA ASP A 665 -54.69 16.15 5.26
C ASP A 665 -54.07 14.73 5.08
N GLU A 666 -54.25 13.73 5.96
CA GLU A 666 -54.86 13.59 7.31
C GLU A 666 -54.27 12.29 7.97
N GLU A 667 -54.34 11.96 9.27
CA GLU A 667 -54.87 12.62 10.48
C GLU A 667 -53.98 12.27 11.73
N CYS A 668 -54.40 11.38 12.65
CA CYS A 668 -53.80 11.15 13.98
C CYS A 668 -53.56 9.69 14.38
N GLY A 669 -52.72 9.49 15.42
CA GLY A 669 -52.55 8.17 16.09
C GLY A 669 -51.48 8.07 17.20
N ARG A 670 -51.49 8.95 18.22
CA ARG A 670 -50.70 8.81 19.47
C ARG A 670 -51.43 7.87 20.48
N PRO A 671 -50.83 7.37 21.60
CA PRO A 671 -49.59 7.82 22.27
C PRO A 671 -48.59 6.75 22.80
N GLY A 672 -47.32 7.18 22.89
CA GLY A 672 -46.33 6.98 23.97
C GLY A 672 -46.17 5.67 24.78
N THR A 673 -44.91 5.22 24.89
CA THR A 673 -44.27 4.84 26.19
C THR A 673 -42.75 4.87 26.06
N ALA A 674 -42.05 5.18 27.16
CA ALA A 674 -40.58 5.33 27.17
C ALA A 674 -39.85 4.02 27.49
N GLY A 675 -38.70 3.79 26.85
CA GLY A 675 -37.82 2.64 27.09
C GLY A 675 -36.36 2.98 26.75
N LYS A 676 -35.43 2.56 27.61
CA LYS A 676 -33.99 2.89 27.56
C LYS A 676 -33.28 2.35 26.31
N PRO A 677 -32.16 2.94 25.86
CA PRO A 677 -31.35 2.38 24.79
C PRO A 677 -30.69 1.07 25.25
N SER A 678 -30.87 0.02 24.46
CA SER A 678 -30.18 -1.26 24.65
C SER A 678 -28.78 -1.20 24.04
N SER A 679 -27.78 -1.63 24.80
CA SER A 679 -26.42 -1.85 24.32
C SER A 679 -26.39 -2.88 23.19
N ARG A 680 -26.03 -2.46 21.96
CA ARG A 680 -25.68 -3.41 20.91
C ARG A 680 -24.35 -4.07 21.26
N SER A 681 -24.39 -5.32 21.71
CA SER A 681 -23.21 -6.18 21.73
C SER A 681 -22.75 -6.41 20.30
N ALA A 682 -21.48 -6.11 20.01
CA ALA A 682 -20.87 -6.51 18.75
C ALA A 682 -20.62 -8.03 18.78
N THR A 683 -21.51 -8.80 18.14
CA THR A 683 -21.19 -10.18 17.75
C THR A 683 -20.32 -10.13 16.51
N THR A 684 -19.02 -10.24 16.70
CA THR A 684 -18.03 -10.38 15.63
C THR A 684 -18.17 -11.73 14.94
N THR A 685 -18.65 -11.73 13.70
CA THR A 685 -18.42 -12.81 12.73
C THR A 685 -17.18 -12.48 11.90
N ASN A 686 -16.39 -13.49 11.53
CA ASN A 686 -15.06 -13.32 10.93
C ASN A 686 -15.13 -12.93 9.44
N ASP A 687 -15.61 -11.73 9.14
CA ASP A 687 -15.64 -11.15 7.78
C ASP A 687 -14.39 -10.30 7.43
N ALA A 688 -13.46 -10.17 8.40
CA ALA A 688 -12.32 -9.26 8.40
C ALA A 688 -11.07 -9.76 7.64
N ASP A 689 -11.01 -11.05 7.32
CA ASP A 689 -9.78 -11.77 6.96
C ASP A 689 -9.35 -11.61 5.48
N CYS A 690 -9.83 -10.57 4.79
CA CYS A 690 -9.47 -10.36 3.39
C CYS A 690 -9.62 -8.91 2.95
N PHE A 691 -8.63 -8.45 2.18
CA PHE A 691 -8.48 -7.09 1.71
C PHE A 691 -9.68 -6.62 0.87
N ASP A 692 -10.43 -5.64 1.40
CA ASP A 692 -11.43 -4.89 0.64
C ASP A 692 -10.82 -3.59 0.12
N GLU A 693 -10.56 -3.54 -1.19
CA GLU A 693 -9.99 -2.38 -1.89
C GLU A 693 -11.03 -1.35 -2.35
N ASN A 694 -12.33 -1.56 -2.10
CA ASN A 694 -13.38 -0.78 -2.74
C ASN A 694 -14.16 0.21 -1.82
N GLU A 695 -13.77 0.42 -0.56
CA GLU A 695 -14.32 1.50 0.30
C GLU A 695 -13.77 2.92 -0.02
N MET A 696 -13.18 3.12 -1.22
CA MET A 696 -12.61 4.40 -1.67
C MET A 696 -13.58 5.58 -1.52
N PHE A 697 -14.87 5.38 -1.83
CA PHE A 697 -15.90 6.43 -1.74
C PHE A 697 -16.34 6.82 -0.33
N LYS A 698 -15.97 6.05 0.72
CA LYS A 698 -16.13 6.51 2.11
C LYS A 698 -14.87 7.22 2.60
N ILE A 699 -13.69 6.65 2.34
CA ILE A 699 -12.42 7.20 2.83
C ILE A 699 -12.13 8.58 2.23
N GLU A 700 -12.52 8.83 0.98
CA GLU A 700 -12.40 10.15 0.34
C GLU A 700 -13.47 11.16 0.81
N LEU A 701 -14.55 10.71 1.47
CA LEU A 701 -15.68 11.54 1.90
C LEU A 701 -15.69 11.83 3.43
N ASP A 702 -15.28 10.85 4.25
CA ASP A 702 -15.31 10.89 5.73
C ASP A 702 -14.00 11.45 6.36
N ILE A 703 -13.23 12.21 5.57
CA ILE A 703 -12.02 12.96 5.95
C ILE A 703 -10.76 12.12 6.23
N ALA A 704 -9.74 12.36 5.40
CA ALA A 704 -8.37 11.92 5.62
C ALA A 704 -7.74 12.60 6.86
N THR A 705 -7.86 11.97 8.01
CA THR A 705 -7.03 12.23 9.19
C THR A 705 -5.87 11.23 9.24
N ALA A 706 -4.77 11.58 9.91
CA ALA A 706 -3.66 10.62 10.07
C ALA A 706 -4.04 9.36 10.86
N LYS A 707 -5.08 9.44 11.72
CA LYS A 707 -5.63 8.28 12.44
C LYS A 707 -6.30 7.27 11.50
N THR A 708 -6.93 7.74 10.43
CA THR A 708 -7.49 6.88 9.37
C THR A 708 -6.37 6.10 8.64
N PHE A 709 -5.21 6.72 8.46
CA PHE A 709 -4.03 6.09 7.85
C PHE A 709 -3.38 5.05 8.75
N GLU A 710 -3.43 5.25 10.08
CA GLU A 710 -2.97 4.27 11.07
C GLU A 710 -3.89 3.05 11.16
N GLN A 711 -5.20 3.24 10.99
CA GLN A 711 -6.20 2.15 10.99
C GLN A 711 -6.25 1.38 9.67
N PHE A 712 -6.11 2.06 8.53
CA PHE A 712 -6.28 1.47 7.19
C PHE A 712 -5.11 1.82 6.23
N PRO A 713 -3.85 1.50 6.58
CA PRO A 713 -2.67 1.96 5.82
C PRO A 713 -2.58 1.39 4.40
N MET A 714 -3.22 0.26 4.11
CA MET A 714 -3.14 -0.41 2.80
C MET A 714 -3.75 0.41 1.65
N GLN A 715 -4.95 0.98 1.83
CA GLN A 715 -5.65 1.66 0.73
C GLN A 715 -4.94 2.94 0.26
N PRO A 716 -4.45 3.83 1.16
CA PRO A 716 -3.66 4.97 0.72
C PRO A 716 -2.33 4.57 0.10
N THR A 717 -1.69 3.50 0.60
CA THR A 717 -0.42 2.97 0.06
C THR A 717 -0.58 2.47 -1.38
N LEU A 718 -1.59 1.62 -1.63
CA LEU A 718 -1.90 1.12 -2.98
C LEU A 718 -2.38 2.23 -3.91
N THR A 719 -3.17 3.19 -3.41
CA THR A 719 -3.63 4.34 -4.22
C THR A 719 -2.48 5.25 -4.62
N LEU A 720 -1.51 5.48 -3.73
CA LEU A 720 -0.31 6.27 -4.04
C LEU A 720 0.59 5.55 -5.06
N LEU A 721 0.87 4.25 -4.85
CA LEU A 721 1.61 3.42 -5.83
C LEU A 721 0.95 3.45 -7.21
N TRP A 722 -0.37 3.26 -7.26
CA TRP A 722 -1.15 3.32 -8.50
C TRP A 722 -1.04 4.69 -9.19
N SER A 723 -1.25 5.78 -8.46
CA SER A 723 -1.20 7.15 -9.00
C SER A 723 0.16 7.49 -9.59
N VAL A 724 1.23 7.13 -8.88
CA VAL A 724 2.60 7.37 -9.32
C VAL A 724 2.97 6.47 -10.51
N SER A 725 2.59 5.19 -10.50
CA SER A 725 2.85 4.24 -11.62
C SER A 725 2.20 4.63 -12.94
N LYS A 726 1.09 5.37 -12.90
CA LYS A 726 0.41 5.89 -14.10
C LYS A 726 1.24 6.97 -14.82
N THR A 727 2.07 7.69 -14.08
CA THR A 727 2.72 8.93 -14.51
C THR A 727 4.24 8.78 -14.69
N PHE A 728 4.88 7.93 -13.89
CA PHE A 728 6.34 7.82 -13.83
C PHE A 728 6.84 6.39 -14.06
N PRO A 729 7.66 6.14 -15.10
CA PRO A 729 8.25 4.83 -15.38
C PRO A 729 9.54 4.61 -14.59
N ALA A 730 9.45 4.63 -13.25
CA ALA A 730 10.59 4.46 -12.37
C ALA A 730 11.04 2.99 -12.28
N VAL A 731 12.35 2.77 -12.34
CA VAL A 731 12.97 1.42 -12.27
C VAL A 731 12.66 0.70 -10.95
N GLU A 732 12.30 1.41 -9.88
CA GLU A 732 11.88 0.81 -8.61
C GLU A 732 10.61 -0.06 -8.76
N PHE A 733 9.72 0.27 -9.71
CA PHE A 733 8.50 -0.51 -9.96
C PHE A 733 8.77 -1.89 -10.55
N VAL A 734 9.90 -2.08 -11.25
CA VAL A 734 10.29 -3.38 -11.84
C VAL A 734 11.21 -4.19 -10.93
N GLN A 735 11.39 -3.79 -9.67
CA GLN A 735 12.10 -4.61 -8.68
C GLN A 735 11.27 -5.85 -8.30
N ALA A 736 11.95 -6.99 -8.15
CA ALA A 736 11.31 -8.27 -7.87
C ALA A 736 10.42 -8.25 -6.61
N ASP A 737 10.86 -7.60 -5.53
CA ASP A 737 10.07 -7.46 -4.29
C ASP A 737 8.77 -6.66 -4.50
N THR A 738 8.83 -5.54 -5.24
CA THR A 738 7.65 -4.74 -5.62
C THR A 738 6.63 -5.59 -6.40
N LEU A 739 7.10 -6.32 -7.40
CA LEU A 739 6.26 -7.16 -8.26
C LEU A 739 5.66 -8.34 -7.47
N GLU A 740 6.45 -8.98 -6.60
CA GLU A 740 6.01 -10.10 -5.77
C GLU A 740 4.98 -9.65 -4.72
N THR A 741 5.20 -8.50 -4.08
CA THR A 741 4.27 -7.90 -3.11
C THR A 741 2.92 -7.60 -3.76
N LEU A 742 2.90 -6.95 -4.93
CA LEU A 742 1.67 -6.66 -5.67
C LEU A 742 0.95 -7.95 -6.10
N LEU A 743 1.68 -8.98 -6.54
CA LEU A 743 1.09 -10.28 -6.90
C LEU A 743 0.52 -11.04 -5.70
N LYS A 744 1.16 -10.96 -4.52
CA LYS A 744 0.63 -11.52 -3.26
C LYS A 744 -0.70 -10.87 -2.90
N ILE A 745 -0.79 -9.53 -2.96
CA ILE A 745 -2.03 -8.78 -2.69
C ILE A 745 -3.12 -9.18 -3.68
N CYS A 746 -2.84 -9.21 -4.99
CA CYS A 746 -3.81 -9.67 -6.00
C CYS A 746 -4.34 -11.10 -5.75
N LYS A 747 -3.52 -11.99 -5.16
CA LYS A 747 -3.93 -13.36 -4.80
C LYS A 747 -4.77 -13.43 -3.53
N GLN A 748 -4.54 -12.51 -2.60
CA GLN A 748 -5.12 -12.50 -1.26
C GLN A 748 -6.37 -11.61 -1.15
N ALA A 749 -6.61 -10.69 -2.08
CA ALA A 749 -7.75 -9.77 -2.07
C ALA A 749 -9.09 -10.42 -2.50
N LYS A 750 -10.22 -9.88 -2.00
CA LYS A 750 -11.58 -10.35 -2.37
C LYS A 750 -11.85 -10.21 -3.88
N LYS A 751 -11.13 -9.29 -4.54
CA LYS A 751 -11.23 -8.97 -5.96
C LYS A 751 -9.81 -8.80 -6.54
N PRO A 752 -9.28 -9.78 -7.30
CA PRO A 752 -7.92 -9.70 -7.84
C PRO A 752 -7.61 -8.46 -8.68
N ARG A 753 -8.59 -7.92 -9.43
CA ARG A 753 -8.47 -6.74 -10.31
C ARG A 753 -8.49 -5.38 -9.59
N GLY A 754 -8.00 -5.31 -8.35
CA GLY A 754 -7.91 -4.10 -7.54
C GLY A 754 -6.82 -3.09 -7.96
N ARG A 755 -6.48 -2.14 -7.08
CA ARG A 755 -5.38 -1.17 -7.23
C ARG A 755 -4.02 -1.84 -7.43
N ALA A 756 -3.75 -2.96 -6.76
CA ALA A 756 -2.52 -3.72 -6.96
C ALA A 756 -2.39 -4.21 -8.41
N PHE A 757 -3.47 -4.77 -8.97
CA PHE A 757 -3.53 -5.21 -10.37
C PHE A 757 -3.44 -4.03 -11.35
N GLN A 758 -4.12 -2.92 -11.08
CA GLN A 758 -4.02 -1.71 -11.92
C GLN A 758 -2.59 -1.15 -11.93
N THR A 759 -1.87 -1.24 -10.82
CA THR A 759 -0.45 -0.87 -10.72
C THR A 759 0.42 -1.79 -11.58
N LEU A 760 0.27 -3.11 -11.47
CA LEU A 760 0.95 -4.07 -12.35
C LEU A 760 0.63 -3.83 -13.84
N ALA A 761 -0.62 -3.53 -14.18
CA ALA A 761 -1.05 -3.23 -15.54
C ALA A 761 -0.42 -1.93 -16.08
N ASN A 762 -0.22 -0.90 -15.25
CA ASN A 762 0.52 0.32 -15.63
C ASN A 762 1.99 0.01 -15.88
N ILE A 763 2.62 -0.77 -14.99
CA ILE A 763 4.02 -1.17 -15.10
C ILE A 763 4.27 -1.92 -16.42
N LEU A 764 3.42 -2.91 -16.74
CA LEU A 764 3.60 -3.76 -17.94
C LEU A 764 3.34 -3.05 -19.26
N LYS A 765 2.53 -1.98 -19.27
CA LYS A 765 2.26 -1.18 -20.48
C LYS A 765 3.41 -0.26 -20.88
N HIS A 766 4.36 0.01 -19.98
CA HIS A 766 5.39 1.01 -20.24
C HIS A 766 6.65 0.42 -20.87
N VAL A 767 7.07 0.98 -22.01
CA VAL A 767 8.18 0.46 -22.84
C VAL A 767 9.50 0.32 -22.05
N ASN A 768 9.87 1.32 -21.23
CA ASN A 768 11.09 1.29 -20.42
C ASN A 768 11.16 0.10 -19.41
N HIS A 769 10.01 -0.48 -19.05
CA HIS A 769 9.96 -1.62 -18.13
C HIS A 769 10.12 -2.96 -18.85
N PHE A 770 9.95 -3.01 -20.17
CA PHE A 770 9.92 -4.23 -20.95
C PHE A 770 11.23 -5.04 -20.85
N LEU A 771 12.37 -4.41 -21.12
CA LEU A 771 13.69 -5.07 -21.06
C LEU A 771 14.08 -5.53 -19.64
N PRO A 772 13.92 -4.73 -18.57
CA PRO A 772 14.09 -5.19 -17.19
C PRO A 772 13.21 -6.39 -16.81
N LEU A 773 11.98 -6.47 -17.31
CA LEU A 773 11.04 -7.56 -17.03
C LEU A 773 11.35 -8.83 -17.84
N LEU A 774 11.79 -8.70 -19.11
CA LEU A 774 12.28 -9.84 -19.91
C LEU A 774 13.48 -10.54 -19.29
N LYS A 775 14.39 -9.78 -18.67
CA LYS A 775 15.55 -10.33 -17.96
C LYS A 775 15.17 -11.02 -16.67
N GLN A 776 13.98 -10.73 -16.13
CA GLN A 776 13.47 -11.26 -14.88
C GLN A 776 12.53 -12.45 -15.07
N ASP A 777 12.26 -13.09 -13.96
CA ASP A 777 11.56 -14.36 -13.85
C ASP A 777 10.03 -14.15 -13.66
N PHE A 778 9.54 -12.91 -13.87
CA PHE A 778 8.20 -12.41 -13.54
C PHE A 778 7.07 -13.04 -14.37
N VAL A 779 7.23 -13.17 -15.69
CA VAL A 779 6.20 -13.78 -16.57
C VAL A 779 5.91 -15.22 -16.13
N PHE A 780 6.92 -15.94 -15.64
CA PHE A 780 6.74 -17.28 -15.10
C PHE A 780 5.91 -17.29 -13.81
N ARG A 781 6.01 -16.25 -12.96
CA ARG A 781 5.15 -16.12 -11.76
C ARG A 781 3.73 -15.81 -12.17
N LEU A 782 3.50 -14.96 -13.18
CA LEU A 782 2.15 -14.73 -13.73
C LEU A 782 1.50 -16.05 -14.16
N HIS A 783 2.24 -16.92 -14.87
CA HIS A 783 1.74 -18.25 -15.24
C HIS A 783 1.47 -19.13 -14.02
N GLU A 784 2.40 -19.24 -13.07
CA GLU A 784 2.22 -20.03 -11.84
C GLU A 784 1.00 -19.59 -11.00
N MET A 785 0.63 -18.30 -11.08
CA MET A 785 -0.51 -17.73 -10.39
C MET A 785 -1.86 -17.98 -11.10
N THR A 786 -1.86 -18.56 -12.30
CA THR A 786 -3.08 -19.06 -12.98
C THR A 786 -3.59 -20.40 -12.43
N ALA A 787 -2.75 -21.11 -11.68
CA ALA A 787 -3.12 -22.37 -11.04
C ALA A 787 -4.07 -22.11 -9.86
N PRO A 788 -5.19 -22.83 -9.75
CA PRO A 788 -6.10 -22.69 -8.62
C PRO A 788 -5.40 -23.13 -7.34
N TYR A 789 -5.72 -22.48 -6.23
CA TYR A 789 -5.11 -22.81 -4.94
C TYR A 789 -5.52 -24.23 -4.52
N PRO A 790 -4.60 -25.11 -4.06
CA PRO A 790 -4.90 -26.52 -3.80
C PRO A 790 -6.06 -26.76 -2.83
N ALA A 791 -6.31 -25.84 -1.89
CA ALA A 791 -7.39 -25.97 -0.91
C ALA A 791 -8.80 -25.61 -1.44
N HIS A 792 -8.95 -24.96 -2.61
CA HIS A 792 -10.24 -24.41 -3.07
C HIS A 792 -10.95 -25.27 -4.12
N GLY A 793 -10.43 -26.46 -4.41
CA GLY A 793 -11.00 -27.36 -5.40
C GLY A 793 -11.01 -26.79 -6.83
N ALA A 794 -11.78 -27.41 -7.71
CA ALA A 794 -11.76 -27.11 -9.14
C ALA A 794 -12.67 -25.93 -9.58
N ARG A 795 -13.46 -25.33 -8.67
CA ARG A 795 -14.53 -24.37 -9.02
C ARG A 795 -14.55 -23.11 -8.14
N CYS A 796 -13.38 -22.56 -7.81
CA CYS A 796 -13.28 -21.33 -7.03
C CYS A 796 -13.32 -20.08 -7.95
N TRP A 797 -14.32 -19.21 -7.77
CA TRP A 797 -14.46 -17.97 -8.54
C TRP A 797 -13.22 -17.06 -8.45
N SER A 798 -12.66 -16.86 -7.25
CA SER A 798 -11.46 -16.02 -7.07
C SER A 798 -10.24 -16.59 -7.81
N CYS A 799 -10.08 -17.92 -7.84
CA CYS A 799 -9.00 -18.55 -8.60
C CYS A 799 -9.17 -18.40 -10.12
N ASP A 800 -10.42 -18.45 -10.62
CA ASP A 800 -10.72 -18.30 -12.05
C ASP A 800 -10.62 -16.83 -12.52
N GLU A 801 -11.04 -15.89 -11.66
CA GLU A 801 -10.83 -14.45 -11.86
C GLU A 801 -9.34 -14.10 -11.81
N MET A 802 -8.56 -14.69 -10.89
CA MET A 802 -7.10 -14.49 -10.82
C MET A 802 -6.38 -15.09 -12.04
N ARG A 803 -6.81 -16.26 -12.53
CA ARG A 803 -6.35 -16.84 -13.80
C ARG A 803 -6.61 -15.90 -14.97
N THR A 804 -7.82 -15.35 -15.04
CA THR A 804 -8.20 -14.40 -16.10
C THR A 804 -7.37 -13.12 -16.01
N ALA A 805 -7.23 -12.55 -14.82
CA ALA A 805 -6.38 -11.39 -14.55
C ALA A 805 -4.91 -11.62 -14.95
N CYS A 806 -4.31 -12.76 -14.60
CA CYS A 806 -2.94 -13.08 -15.01
C CYS A 806 -2.80 -13.23 -16.53
N ASN A 807 -3.81 -13.79 -17.21
CA ASN A 807 -3.85 -13.85 -18.67
C ASN A 807 -3.95 -12.45 -19.30
N ASP A 808 -4.70 -11.51 -18.71
CA ASP A 808 -4.77 -10.12 -19.16
C ASP A 808 -3.42 -9.42 -19.01
N LEU A 809 -2.71 -9.61 -17.89
CA LEU A 809 -1.37 -9.05 -17.67
C LEU A 809 -0.34 -9.60 -18.67
N MET A 810 -0.38 -10.91 -18.98
CA MET A 810 0.45 -11.50 -20.04
C MET A 810 0.10 -10.94 -21.43
N THR A 811 -1.19 -10.65 -21.69
CA THR A 811 -1.64 -10.00 -22.93
C THR A 811 -1.08 -8.57 -23.06
N LEU A 812 -1.13 -7.79 -21.98
CA LEU A 812 -0.60 -6.43 -21.93
C LEU A 812 0.91 -6.41 -22.17
N PHE A 813 1.66 -7.31 -21.53
CA PHE A 813 3.10 -7.43 -21.75
C PHE A 813 3.43 -7.89 -23.20
N GLY A 814 2.64 -8.81 -23.74
CA GLY A 814 2.71 -9.23 -25.15
C GLY A 814 2.56 -8.08 -26.12
N SER A 815 1.57 -7.20 -25.92
CA SER A 815 1.34 -6.05 -26.81
C SER A 815 2.51 -5.05 -26.85
N VAL A 816 3.30 -4.95 -25.78
CA VAL A 816 4.56 -4.17 -25.76
C VAL A 816 5.67 -4.93 -26.51
N GLY A 817 5.77 -6.25 -26.32
CA GLY A 817 6.70 -7.12 -27.07
C GLY A 817 6.45 -7.17 -28.58
N GLU A 818 5.21 -6.96 -29.01
CA GLU A 818 4.81 -6.89 -30.42
C GLU A 818 5.10 -5.52 -31.08
N THR A 819 5.47 -4.49 -30.32
CA THR A 819 5.93 -3.22 -30.89
C THR A 819 7.29 -3.36 -31.58
N GLY A 820 7.61 -2.49 -32.53
CA GLY A 820 8.92 -2.51 -33.21
C GLY A 820 10.13 -2.45 -32.26
N TYR A 821 10.00 -1.78 -31.11
CA TYR A 821 11.01 -1.80 -30.04
C TYR A 821 11.07 -3.17 -29.35
N GLY A 822 9.91 -3.70 -28.90
CA GLY A 822 9.84 -4.98 -28.22
C GLY A 822 10.36 -6.15 -29.07
N GLN A 823 10.00 -6.16 -30.36
CA GLN A 823 10.53 -7.10 -31.36
C GLN A 823 12.05 -6.97 -31.51
N GLY A 824 12.57 -5.74 -31.54
CA GLY A 824 13.99 -5.44 -31.61
C GLY A 824 14.76 -5.99 -30.41
N GLU A 825 14.29 -5.76 -29.19
CA GLU A 825 14.89 -6.25 -27.95
C GLU A 825 14.86 -7.79 -27.86
N ILE A 826 13.70 -8.42 -28.14
CA ILE A 826 13.58 -9.89 -28.20
C ILE A 826 14.58 -10.45 -29.22
N ALA A 827 14.58 -9.93 -30.45
CA ALA A 827 15.45 -10.40 -31.51
C ALA A 827 16.93 -10.10 -31.25
N HIS A 828 17.27 -9.05 -30.49
CA HIS A 828 18.63 -8.79 -30.05
C HIS A 828 19.06 -9.88 -29.05
N ILE A 829 18.32 -10.08 -27.96
CA ILE A 829 18.63 -11.08 -26.93
C ILE A 829 18.75 -12.49 -27.53
N LEU A 830 17.81 -12.90 -28.39
CA LEU A 830 17.82 -14.20 -29.04
C LEU A 830 19.04 -14.44 -29.94
N ARG A 831 19.73 -13.39 -30.41
CA ARG A 831 20.98 -13.49 -31.18
C ARG A 831 22.22 -13.36 -30.29
N THR A 832 22.31 -12.30 -29.49
CA THR A 832 23.54 -11.89 -28.79
C THR A 832 23.61 -12.33 -27.33
N GLY A 833 22.48 -12.70 -26.70
CA GLY A 833 22.41 -13.02 -25.28
C GLY A 833 23.11 -14.32 -24.87
N GLU A 834 23.30 -14.48 -23.56
CA GLU A 834 23.75 -15.72 -22.91
C GLU A 834 22.70 -16.84 -23.04
N CYS A 835 23.11 -18.11 -22.93
CA CYS A 835 22.25 -19.27 -23.12
C CYS A 835 21.01 -19.27 -22.19
N ASP A 836 21.19 -18.94 -20.90
CA ASP A 836 20.09 -18.92 -19.94
C ASP A 836 19.09 -17.78 -20.20
N LEU A 837 19.59 -16.61 -20.64
CA LEU A 837 18.72 -15.48 -21.01
C LEU A 837 18.00 -15.72 -22.33
N LYS A 838 18.67 -16.34 -23.32
CA LYS A 838 18.06 -16.82 -24.57
C LYS A 838 16.93 -17.80 -24.27
N LEU A 839 17.20 -18.84 -23.47
CA LEU A 839 16.18 -19.81 -23.07
C LEU A 839 15.00 -19.16 -22.32
N ARG A 840 15.26 -18.24 -21.38
CA ARG A 840 14.21 -17.48 -20.68
C ARG A 840 13.32 -16.74 -21.67
N VAL A 841 13.90 -15.94 -22.58
CA VAL A 841 13.13 -15.16 -23.56
C VAL A 841 12.41 -16.07 -24.56
N SER A 842 13.03 -17.17 -25.00
CA SER A 842 12.40 -18.19 -25.84
C SER A 842 11.13 -18.75 -25.18
N ILE A 843 11.15 -19.07 -23.88
CA ILE A 843 9.96 -19.54 -23.16
C ILE A 843 8.92 -18.41 -23.01
N ILE A 844 9.34 -17.18 -22.69
CA ILE A 844 8.44 -16.01 -22.56
C ILE A 844 7.67 -15.76 -23.86
N VAL A 845 8.32 -15.85 -25.02
CA VAL A 845 7.69 -15.66 -26.35
C VAL A 845 6.46 -16.57 -26.52
N LEU A 846 6.54 -17.83 -26.07
CA LEU A 846 5.42 -18.79 -26.16
C LEU A 846 4.18 -18.39 -25.34
N PHE A 847 4.37 -17.62 -24.26
CA PHE A 847 3.27 -17.14 -23.42
C PHE A 847 2.62 -15.87 -23.96
N VAL A 848 3.41 -14.95 -24.53
CA VAL A 848 3.01 -13.55 -24.69
C VAL A 848 2.82 -13.08 -26.13
N VAL A 849 3.51 -13.67 -27.11
CA VAL A 849 3.37 -13.26 -28.52
C VAL A 849 2.15 -13.93 -29.15
N ARG A 850 1.35 -13.13 -29.87
CA ARG A 850 0.09 -13.51 -30.53
C ARG A 850 0.06 -13.16 -32.01
N ASP A 851 0.76 -12.12 -32.44
CA ASP A 851 0.93 -11.83 -33.88
C ASP A 851 1.60 -13.02 -34.59
N THR A 852 0.89 -13.62 -35.53
CA THR A 852 1.32 -14.88 -36.17
C THR A 852 2.55 -14.71 -37.05
N ARG A 853 2.74 -13.52 -37.67
CA ARG A 853 3.87 -13.23 -38.55
C ARG A 853 5.16 -13.07 -37.75
N LEU A 854 5.09 -12.32 -36.64
CA LEU A 854 6.17 -12.21 -35.67
C LEU A 854 6.46 -13.58 -35.04
N LEU A 855 5.43 -14.33 -34.64
CA LEU A 855 5.61 -15.64 -34.02
C LEU A 855 6.27 -16.63 -35.00
N HIS A 856 5.87 -16.67 -36.28
CA HIS A 856 6.56 -17.45 -37.32
C HIS A 856 8.07 -17.13 -37.35
N LYS A 857 8.40 -15.84 -37.43
CA LYS A 857 9.79 -15.37 -37.44
C LYS A 857 10.56 -15.80 -36.18
N LEU A 858 9.99 -15.60 -35.00
CA LEU A 858 10.65 -15.97 -33.74
C LEU A 858 10.82 -17.49 -33.60
N LEU A 859 9.78 -18.27 -33.89
CA LEU A 859 9.81 -19.73 -33.75
C LEU A 859 10.78 -20.40 -34.71
N PHE A 860 10.79 -19.98 -35.98
CA PHE A 860 11.48 -20.68 -37.08
C PHE A 860 12.75 -19.97 -37.58
N GLU A 861 12.71 -18.66 -37.88
CA GLU A 861 13.94 -17.94 -38.29
C GLU A 861 14.91 -17.77 -37.11
N MET A 862 14.37 -17.58 -35.90
CA MET A 862 15.18 -17.39 -34.68
C MET A 862 15.26 -18.63 -33.77
N GLN A 863 14.80 -19.79 -34.25
CA GLN A 863 14.94 -21.10 -33.60
C GLN A 863 14.41 -21.17 -32.16
N VAL A 864 13.42 -20.34 -31.78
CA VAL A 864 12.81 -20.38 -30.44
C VAL A 864 12.15 -21.74 -30.17
N LEU A 865 11.43 -22.30 -31.15
CA LEU A 865 10.76 -23.60 -30.98
C LEU A 865 11.78 -24.72 -30.77
N GLN A 866 12.86 -24.73 -31.57
CA GLN A 866 13.94 -25.71 -31.42
C GLN A 866 14.61 -25.58 -30.05
N THR A 867 14.98 -24.37 -29.64
CA THR A 867 15.64 -24.10 -28.35
C THR A 867 14.82 -24.60 -27.16
N VAL A 868 13.50 -24.38 -27.18
CA VAL A 868 12.61 -24.83 -26.10
C VAL A 868 12.40 -26.34 -26.14
N MET A 869 12.23 -26.95 -27.32
CA MET A 869 12.06 -28.39 -27.45
C MET A 869 13.32 -29.16 -27.02
N ASP A 870 14.51 -28.72 -27.47
CA ASP A 870 15.78 -29.37 -27.10
C ASP A 870 16.01 -29.25 -25.57
N PHE A 871 15.64 -28.14 -24.93
CA PHE A 871 15.67 -28.00 -23.47
C PHE A 871 14.65 -28.89 -22.72
N ILE A 872 13.42 -29.07 -23.22
CA ILE A 872 12.44 -29.97 -22.60
C ILE A 872 12.94 -31.42 -22.67
N LEU A 873 13.55 -31.80 -23.79
CA LEU A 873 14.02 -33.14 -24.09
C LEU A 873 15.37 -33.50 -23.45
N ASP A 874 16.16 -32.51 -23.00
CA ASP A 874 17.37 -32.77 -22.23
C ASP A 874 17.05 -33.45 -20.88
N GLU A 875 17.53 -34.68 -20.72
CA GLU A 875 17.35 -35.47 -19.50
C GLU A 875 18.48 -35.28 -18.49
N VAL A 876 19.58 -34.61 -18.86
CA VAL A 876 20.77 -34.43 -18.01
C VAL A 876 20.56 -33.31 -16.98
N SER A 877 19.80 -32.27 -17.32
CA SER A 877 19.60 -31.09 -16.46
C SER A 877 18.48 -31.27 -15.40
N THR A 878 18.57 -32.25 -14.50
CA THR A 878 17.55 -32.51 -13.46
C THR A 878 17.25 -31.32 -12.56
N ASP A 879 18.24 -30.46 -12.31
CA ASP A 879 18.13 -29.29 -11.42
C ASP A 879 17.21 -28.18 -11.96
N ARG A 880 16.78 -28.28 -13.23
CA ARG A 880 15.92 -27.29 -13.90
C ARG A 880 14.47 -27.74 -14.09
N ALA A 881 14.01 -28.75 -13.35
CA ALA A 881 12.68 -29.37 -13.49
C ALA A 881 11.49 -28.38 -13.43
N ARG A 882 11.60 -27.28 -12.65
CA ARG A 882 10.59 -26.21 -12.63
C ARG A 882 10.49 -25.51 -14.00
N LEU A 883 11.63 -25.16 -14.59
CA LEU A 883 11.67 -24.41 -15.85
C LEU A 883 11.24 -25.28 -17.03
N SER A 884 11.55 -26.58 -17.06
CA SER A 884 11.05 -27.50 -18.11
C SER A 884 9.54 -27.72 -18.02
N GLY A 885 8.97 -27.74 -16.81
CA GLY A 885 7.52 -27.72 -16.61
C GLY A 885 6.86 -26.43 -17.16
N ILE A 886 7.44 -25.26 -16.86
CA ILE A 886 6.98 -23.96 -17.40
C ILE A 886 7.11 -23.91 -18.93
N ALA A 887 8.20 -24.43 -19.49
CA ALA A 887 8.41 -24.53 -20.94
C ALA A 887 7.32 -25.35 -21.63
N CYS A 888 6.95 -26.51 -21.07
CA CYS A 888 5.83 -27.32 -21.57
C CYS A 888 4.49 -26.58 -21.50
N SER A 889 4.23 -25.84 -20.41
CA SER A 889 3.04 -24.98 -20.31
C SER A 889 3.06 -23.81 -21.30
N GLY A 890 4.24 -23.30 -21.66
CA GLY A 890 4.42 -22.29 -22.71
C GLY A 890 3.96 -22.81 -24.07
N ILE A 891 4.37 -24.04 -24.44
CA ILE A 891 3.87 -24.70 -25.66
C ILE A 891 2.35 -24.89 -25.60
N THR A 892 1.78 -25.30 -24.46
CA THR A 892 0.31 -25.36 -24.28
C THR A 892 -0.35 -24.00 -24.54
N ARG A 893 0.19 -22.93 -23.95
CA ARG A 893 -0.39 -21.58 -24.06
C ARG A 893 -0.30 -21.05 -25.48
N MET A 894 0.83 -21.26 -26.15
CA MET A 894 1.01 -20.91 -27.57
C MET A 894 -0.01 -21.66 -28.44
N ALA A 895 -0.18 -22.96 -28.24
CA ALA A 895 -1.14 -23.76 -28.99
C ALA A 895 -2.59 -23.27 -28.80
N GLN A 896 -2.97 -22.94 -27.56
CA GLN A 896 -4.27 -22.33 -27.24
C GLN A 896 -4.44 -20.95 -27.93
N ASN A 897 -3.42 -20.09 -27.89
CA ASN A 897 -3.44 -18.79 -28.58
C ASN A 897 -3.58 -18.94 -30.11
N LEU A 898 -3.02 -20.00 -30.70
CA LEU A 898 -3.12 -20.35 -32.12
C LEU A 898 -4.42 -21.08 -32.51
N SER A 899 -5.40 -21.14 -31.59
CA SER A 899 -6.66 -21.87 -31.77
C SER A 899 -6.45 -23.35 -32.12
N ILE A 900 -5.38 -23.98 -31.62
CA ILE A 900 -5.19 -25.43 -31.70
C ILE A 900 -5.95 -26.03 -30.53
N TYR A 901 -7.14 -26.56 -30.81
CA TYR A 901 -8.02 -27.25 -29.87
C TYR A 901 -8.48 -28.57 -30.47
N GLY A 902 -8.77 -29.56 -29.61
CA GLY A 902 -9.36 -30.83 -30.04
C GLY A 902 -10.76 -30.61 -30.63
N GLU A 903 -11.13 -31.43 -31.62
CA GLU A 903 -12.45 -31.41 -32.24
C GLU A 903 -13.53 -31.83 -31.22
N GLU A 904 -14.18 -30.86 -30.58
CA GLU A 904 -15.50 -31.07 -29.97
C GLU A 904 -16.54 -31.22 -31.10
N GLU A 905 -16.56 -32.37 -31.79
CA GLU A 905 -17.80 -32.79 -32.46
C GLU A 905 -18.88 -32.93 -31.38
N ASP A 906 -20.12 -32.54 -31.71
CA ASP A 906 -21.28 -32.68 -30.81
C ASP A 906 -21.73 -34.16 -30.80
N THR A 907 -20.88 -35.05 -30.27
CA THR A 907 -20.98 -36.52 -30.41
C THR A 907 -22.14 -37.15 -29.61
N GLY A 908 -22.94 -36.34 -28.92
CA GLY A 908 -23.88 -36.76 -27.90
C GLY A 908 -23.17 -37.21 -26.61
N THR A 909 -23.92 -37.27 -25.51
CA THR A 909 -23.44 -37.91 -24.28
C THR A 909 -23.45 -39.43 -24.43
N PRO A 910 -22.56 -40.18 -23.74
CA PRO A 910 -22.81 -41.59 -23.51
C PRO A 910 -24.13 -41.71 -22.76
N SER A 911 -24.91 -42.77 -23.01
CA SER A 911 -26.18 -42.90 -22.30
C SER A 911 -25.92 -43.07 -20.80
N GLU A 912 -26.42 -42.14 -19.96
CA GLU A 912 -26.24 -42.12 -18.49
C GLU A 912 -26.61 -43.47 -17.81
N LYS A 913 -27.44 -44.29 -18.47
CA LYS A 913 -27.84 -45.63 -18.01
C LYS A 913 -26.81 -46.74 -18.30
N LEU A 914 -25.81 -46.48 -19.13
CA LEU A 914 -24.67 -47.37 -19.44
C LEU A 914 -23.41 -46.99 -18.66
N GLU A 915 -23.25 -45.73 -18.25
CA GLU A 915 -22.08 -45.26 -17.49
C GLU A 915 -22.04 -45.80 -16.04
N ALA A 916 -23.20 -45.99 -15.42
CA ALA A 916 -23.32 -46.44 -14.02
C ALA A 916 -22.92 -47.91 -13.76
N GLN A 917 -22.45 -48.62 -14.79
CA GLN A 917 -21.84 -49.94 -14.67
C GLN A 917 -20.47 -49.92 -15.36
N GLU A 918 -19.37 -49.98 -14.60
CA GLU A 918 -18.05 -50.34 -15.14
C GLU A 918 -18.22 -51.67 -15.91
N PHE A 919 -18.13 -51.63 -17.24
CA PHE A 919 -18.83 -52.61 -18.09
C PHE A 919 -18.08 -53.96 -18.17
N ASP A 920 -18.36 -54.87 -17.24
CA ASP A 920 -17.75 -56.22 -17.16
C ASP A 920 -18.42 -57.27 -18.07
N ASN A 921 -19.01 -56.83 -19.19
CA ASN A 921 -19.79 -57.67 -20.10
C ASN A 921 -19.05 -58.09 -21.38
N THR A 922 -17.73 -57.87 -21.46
CA THR A 922 -16.89 -58.56 -22.45
C THR A 922 -16.88 -60.07 -22.24
N LEU A 923 -17.21 -60.53 -21.02
CA LEU A 923 -17.46 -61.93 -20.68
C LEU A 923 -18.84 -62.41 -21.16
N THR A 924 -19.92 -61.71 -20.79
CA THR A 924 -21.30 -62.23 -20.91
C THR A 924 -21.76 -62.53 -22.35
N ILE A 925 -21.26 -61.86 -23.39
CA ILE A 925 -21.62 -62.16 -24.78
C ILE A 925 -20.96 -63.46 -25.29
N CYS A 926 -19.71 -63.66 -24.91
CA CYS A 926 -18.96 -64.86 -25.27
C CYS A 926 -19.43 -66.08 -24.44
N ASP A 927 -19.86 -65.83 -23.19
CA ASP A 927 -20.39 -66.86 -22.29
C ASP A 927 -21.84 -67.26 -22.62
N GLU A 928 -22.72 -66.34 -23.03
CA GLU A 928 -24.04 -66.70 -23.60
C GLU A 928 -23.86 -67.57 -24.87
N SER A 929 -22.86 -67.25 -25.70
CA SER A 929 -22.48 -68.05 -26.87
C SER A 929 -21.90 -69.43 -26.49
N ALA A 930 -21.44 -69.61 -25.24
CA ALA A 930 -20.93 -70.87 -24.73
C ALA A 930 -22.05 -71.89 -24.38
N ALA A 931 -23.33 -71.51 -24.50
CA ALA A 931 -24.49 -72.39 -24.32
C ALA A 931 -25.16 -72.87 -25.63
N CYS A 932 -24.90 -72.24 -26.79
CA CYS A 932 -25.53 -72.57 -28.09
C CYS A 932 -25.02 -73.90 -28.71
N SER A 933 -25.66 -74.41 -29.77
CA SER A 933 -25.18 -75.63 -30.44
C SER A 933 -23.79 -75.41 -31.10
N PRO A 934 -22.95 -76.46 -31.31
CA PRO A 934 -21.64 -76.30 -31.96
C PRO A 934 -21.71 -75.70 -33.37
N THR A 935 -22.83 -75.92 -34.06
CA THR A 935 -23.14 -75.38 -35.40
C THR A 935 -23.45 -73.88 -35.42
N GLU A 936 -23.83 -73.29 -34.28
CA GLU A 936 -24.21 -71.88 -34.13
C GLU A 936 -23.09 -71.00 -33.54
N ARG A 937 -21.93 -71.58 -33.20
CA ARG A 937 -20.78 -70.85 -32.67
C ARG A 937 -19.74 -70.62 -33.76
N VAL A 938 -19.12 -69.45 -33.77
CA VAL A 938 -17.92 -69.14 -34.56
C VAL A 938 -16.74 -69.00 -33.61
N ALA A 939 -15.64 -69.68 -33.91
CA ALA A 939 -14.39 -69.61 -33.17
C ALA A 939 -13.42 -68.64 -33.85
N PHE A 940 -13.14 -67.50 -33.21
CA PHE A 940 -12.11 -66.57 -33.66
C PHE A 940 -10.81 -66.90 -32.96
N LYS A 941 -9.77 -67.22 -33.74
CA LYS A 941 -8.43 -67.46 -33.23
C LYS A 941 -7.58 -66.21 -33.42
N VAL A 942 -7.08 -65.67 -32.32
CA VAL A 942 -6.31 -64.41 -32.25
C VAL A 942 -4.95 -64.63 -31.58
N ARG A 943 -4.03 -63.69 -31.82
CA ARG A 943 -2.76 -63.58 -31.09
C ARG A 943 -2.54 -62.11 -30.77
N SER A 944 -2.33 -61.78 -29.50
CA SER A 944 -2.07 -60.39 -29.06
C SER A 944 -0.73 -59.84 -29.58
N ALA A 945 0.25 -60.72 -29.85
CA ALA A 945 1.52 -60.40 -30.49
C ALA A 945 2.01 -61.62 -31.30
N PRO A 946 2.98 -61.47 -32.23
CA PRO A 946 3.45 -62.58 -33.08
C PRO A 946 3.94 -63.83 -32.31
N GLN A 947 4.49 -63.62 -31.11
CA GLN A 947 4.99 -64.66 -30.20
C GLN A 947 4.01 -65.00 -29.05
N ALA A 948 2.84 -64.35 -28.99
CA ALA A 948 1.86 -64.61 -27.94
C ALA A 948 1.17 -65.97 -28.13
N PRO A 949 0.67 -66.60 -27.05
CA PRO A 949 -0.19 -67.76 -27.16
C PRO A 949 -1.43 -67.45 -28.01
N GLN A 950 -1.91 -68.46 -28.72
CA GLN A 950 -3.09 -68.36 -29.57
C GLN A 950 -4.35 -68.51 -28.72
N GLU A 951 -5.09 -67.42 -28.56
CA GLU A 951 -6.34 -67.38 -27.80
C GLU A 951 -7.53 -67.61 -28.74
N THR A 952 -8.58 -68.25 -28.22
CA THR A 952 -9.83 -68.48 -28.97
C THR A 952 -10.97 -67.76 -28.28
N VAL A 953 -11.66 -66.88 -29.00
CA VAL A 953 -12.87 -66.20 -28.56
C VAL A 953 -14.07 -66.78 -29.32
N LEU A 954 -15.13 -67.14 -28.60
CA LEU A 954 -16.34 -67.73 -29.17
C LEU A 954 -17.46 -66.69 -29.23
N VAL A 955 -18.19 -66.68 -30.35
CA VAL A 955 -19.34 -65.77 -30.56
C VAL A 955 -20.45 -66.47 -31.34
N SER A 956 -21.70 -66.07 -31.11
CA SER A 956 -22.86 -66.56 -31.86
C SER A 956 -22.78 -66.17 -33.34
N LYS A 957 -22.92 -67.16 -34.22
CA LYS A 957 -23.00 -67.01 -35.68
C LYS A 957 -24.18 -66.11 -36.08
N ALA A 958 -25.31 -66.24 -35.39
CA ALA A 958 -26.50 -65.42 -35.63
C ALA A 958 -26.24 -63.92 -35.34
N LEU A 959 -25.54 -63.61 -34.25
CA LEU A 959 -25.19 -62.23 -33.87
C LEU A 959 -24.32 -61.54 -34.95
N LEU A 960 -23.35 -62.26 -35.50
CA LEU A 960 -22.49 -61.76 -36.57
C LEU A 960 -23.27 -61.53 -37.86
N ILE A 961 -24.10 -62.50 -38.26
CA ILE A 961 -24.93 -62.43 -39.47
C ILE A 961 -25.98 -61.32 -39.38
N GLU A 962 -26.56 -61.09 -38.20
CA GLU A 962 -27.50 -59.99 -37.95
C GLU A 962 -26.78 -58.63 -38.00
N GLY A 963 -25.62 -58.52 -37.35
CA GLY A 963 -24.88 -57.28 -37.19
C GLY A 963 -23.96 -56.85 -38.34
N SER A 964 -23.67 -57.71 -39.31
CA SER A 964 -22.85 -57.36 -40.48
C SER A 964 -23.28 -58.10 -41.73
N GLU A 965 -23.44 -57.36 -42.84
CA GLU A 965 -23.59 -57.95 -44.18
C GLU A 965 -22.31 -58.71 -44.59
N VAL A 966 -21.12 -58.29 -44.12
CA VAL A 966 -19.86 -58.99 -44.42
C VAL A 966 -19.84 -60.36 -43.76
N PHE A 967 -20.20 -60.46 -42.47
CA PHE A 967 -20.34 -61.76 -41.81
C PHE A 967 -21.50 -62.58 -42.38
N ARG A 968 -22.60 -61.95 -42.79
CA ARG A 968 -23.67 -62.63 -43.55
C ARG A 968 -23.12 -63.31 -44.80
N ARG A 969 -22.39 -62.61 -45.67
CA ARG A 969 -21.79 -63.22 -46.86
C ARG A 969 -20.66 -64.21 -46.58
N MET A 970 -19.93 -64.04 -45.47
CA MET A 970 -18.89 -64.97 -45.03
C MET A 970 -19.47 -66.32 -44.59
N PHE A 971 -20.68 -66.32 -44.03
CA PHE A 971 -21.31 -67.51 -43.45
C PHE A 971 -22.50 -68.08 -44.24
N ASP A 972 -23.12 -67.29 -45.12
CA ASP A 972 -24.20 -67.72 -46.03
C ASP A 972 -23.61 -68.27 -47.34
N GLY A 973 -23.61 -69.59 -47.48
CA GLY A 973 -23.18 -70.31 -48.67
C GLY A 973 -21.80 -70.98 -48.56
N ASN A 974 -21.47 -71.84 -49.52
CA ASN A 974 -20.28 -72.71 -49.44
C ASN A 974 -19.02 -72.10 -50.08
N HIS A 975 -18.95 -70.77 -50.21
CA HIS A 975 -17.90 -70.08 -50.96
C HIS A 975 -16.67 -69.69 -50.12
N PHE A 976 -16.80 -69.69 -48.79
CA PHE A 976 -15.75 -69.36 -47.84
C PHE A 976 -15.36 -70.61 -47.04
N ILE A 977 -14.12 -70.69 -46.55
CA ILE A 977 -13.67 -71.82 -45.72
C ILE A 977 -14.30 -71.71 -44.34
N GLU A 978 -14.45 -70.48 -43.87
CA GLU A 978 -15.09 -70.02 -42.64
C GLU A 978 -16.53 -70.51 -42.51
N SER A 979 -17.28 -70.67 -43.61
CA SER A 979 -18.67 -71.17 -43.57
C SER A 979 -18.76 -72.68 -43.33
N GLN A 980 -17.69 -73.43 -43.65
CA GLN A 980 -17.57 -74.87 -43.42
C GLN A 980 -16.91 -75.18 -42.07
N SER A 981 -15.90 -74.40 -41.67
CA SER A 981 -15.15 -74.59 -40.42
C SER A 981 -15.79 -73.95 -39.20
N ASN A 982 -16.66 -72.93 -39.39
CA ASN A 982 -17.07 -72.00 -38.34
C ASN A 982 -15.86 -71.38 -37.59
N GLU A 983 -14.71 -71.25 -38.24
CA GLU A 983 -13.46 -70.77 -37.64
C GLU A 983 -12.88 -69.61 -38.45
N VAL A 984 -12.59 -68.50 -37.78
CA VAL A 984 -11.97 -67.31 -38.37
C VAL A 984 -10.58 -67.11 -37.76
N GLN A 985 -9.54 -67.23 -38.58
CA GLN A 985 -8.15 -67.04 -38.16
C GLN A 985 -7.71 -65.61 -38.47
N LEU A 986 -7.57 -64.78 -37.43
CA LEU A 986 -7.00 -63.44 -37.57
C LEU A 986 -5.47 -63.55 -37.62
N GLN A 987 -4.86 -62.89 -38.63
CA GLN A 987 -3.40 -62.81 -38.79
C GLN A 987 -2.81 -61.52 -38.19
N GLU A 988 -3.63 -60.49 -37.96
CA GLU A 988 -3.20 -59.28 -37.26
C GLU A 988 -3.03 -59.53 -35.75
N SER A 989 -2.17 -58.73 -35.12
CA SER A 989 -2.02 -58.69 -33.67
C SER A 989 -3.23 -58.01 -33.02
N ILE A 990 -4.17 -58.81 -32.53
CA ILE A 990 -5.43 -58.35 -31.94
C ILE A 990 -5.60 -59.06 -30.59
N SER A 991 -5.92 -58.30 -29.53
CA SER A 991 -6.16 -58.86 -28.21
C SER A 991 -7.53 -59.53 -28.09
N ALA A 992 -7.64 -60.54 -27.24
CA ALA A 992 -8.93 -61.17 -26.94
C ALA A 992 -9.93 -60.16 -26.32
N ASP A 993 -9.45 -59.19 -25.56
CA ASP A 993 -10.30 -58.14 -24.97
C ASP A 993 -10.81 -57.14 -26.01
N GLY A 994 -9.98 -56.75 -26.98
CA GLY A 994 -10.39 -55.95 -28.13
C GLY A 994 -11.42 -56.65 -29.00
N LEU A 995 -11.25 -57.95 -29.23
CA LEU A 995 -12.22 -58.76 -29.97
C LEU A 995 -13.55 -58.95 -29.21
N ARG A 996 -13.51 -59.18 -27.89
CA ARG A 996 -14.71 -59.20 -27.04
C ARG A 996 -15.45 -57.86 -27.06
N TYR A 997 -14.71 -56.76 -27.00
CA TYR A 997 -15.27 -55.41 -27.07
C TYR A 997 -15.90 -55.13 -28.45
N PHE A 998 -15.25 -55.55 -29.55
CA PHE A 998 -15.82 -55.48 -30.90
C PHE A 998 -17.17 -56.21 -31.02
N PHE A 999 -17.26 -57.46 -30.52
CA PHE A 999 -18.54 -58.20 -30.52
C PHE A 999 -19.62 -57.55 -29.65
N TYR A 1000 -19.24 -56.88 -28.56
CA TYR A 1000 -20.16 -56.07 -27.76
C TYR A 1000 -20.74 -54.89 -28.54
N LEU A 1001 -19.92 -54.19 -29.32
CA LEU A 1001 -20.40 -53.09 -30.16
C LEU A 1001 -21.31 -53.58 -31.30
N ILE A 1002 -21.02 -54.74 -31.89
CA ILE A 1002 -21.93 -55.39 -32.86
C ILE A 1002 -23.29 -55.68 -32.20
N ARG A 1003 -23.32 -56.23 -30.97
CA ARG A 1003 -24.58 -56.46 -30.24
C ARG A 1003 -25.31 -55.17 -29.93
N LEU A 1004 -24.62 -54.08 -29.58
CA LEU A 1004 -25.26 -52.78 -29.40
C LEU A 1004 -25.84 -52.22 -30.71
N GLN A 1005 -25.18 -52.48 -31.84
CA GLN A 1005 -25.68 -52.08 -33.16
C GLN A 1005 -26.97 -52.85 -33.52
N THR A 1006 -27.02 -54.18 -33.35
CA THR A 1006 -28.23 -54.96 -33.70
C THR A 1006 -29.44 -54.56 -32.87
N VAL A 1007 -29.26 -54.24 -31.59
CA VAL A 1007 -30.36 -53.76 -30.72
C VAL A 1007 -30.61 -52.24 -30.81
N ASN A 1008 -30.00 -51.54 -31.78
CA ASN A 1008 -30.10 -50.08 -31.99
C ASN A 1008 -29.80 -49.24 -30.72
N LYS A 1009 -28.85 -49.70 -29.88
CA LYS A 1009 -28.37 -48.99 -28.68
C LYS A 1009 -26.99 -48.36 -28.83
N LEU A 1010 -26.29 -48.63 -29.94
CA LEU A 1010 -25.05 -47.92 -30.27
C LEU A 1010 -25.42 -46.52 -30.77
N THR A 1011 -25.49 -45.57 -29.84
CA THR A 1011 -25.48 -44.13 -30.15
C THR A 1011 -24.13 -43.73 -30.76
N GLY A 1012 -24.00 -42.52 -31.32
CA GLY A 1012 -22.82 -42.07 -32.08
C GLY A 1012 -21.46 -42.01 -31.34
N MET A 1013 -21.41 -42.52 -30.11
CA MET A 1013 -20.20 -42.77 -29.33
C MET A 1013 -20.36 -44.13 -28.63
N ALA A 1014 -19.33 -44.97 -28.70
CA ALA A 1014 -19.29 -46.28 -28.07
C ALA A 1014 -19.07 -46.18 -26.54
N PRO A 1015 -19.53 -47.16 -25.73
CA PRO A 1015 -19.26 -47.17 -24.30
C PRO A 1015 -17.76 -47.33 -23.99
N PRO A 1016 -17.23 -46.71 -22.93
CA PRO A 1016 -15.80 -46.73 -22.63
C PRO A 1016 -15.29 -48.16 -22.31
N PRO A 1017 -14.16 -48.60 -22.90
CA PRO A 1017 -13.53 -49.87 -22.56
C PRO A 1017 -12.76 -49.79 -21.23
N LYS A 1018 -12.36 -50.95 -20.70
CA LYS A 1018 -11.41 -51.03 -19.56
C LYS A 1018 -9.99 -50.54 -19.89
N ARG A 1019 -9.62 -50.55 -21.17
CA ARG A 1019 -8.28 -50.24 -21.72
C ARG A 1019 -8.45 -49.68 -23.13
N ILE A 1020 -7.68 -48.65 -23.49
CA ILE A 1020 -7.83 -47.98 -24.80
C ILE A 1020 -7.48 -48.91 -25.97
N GLU A 1021 -6.55 -49.84 -25.75
CA GLU A 1021 -6.09 -50.82 -26.73
C GLU A 1021 -7.25 -51.67 -27.27
N ALA A 1022 -8.25 -51.97 -26.44
CA ALA A 1022 -9.44 -52.71 -26.86
C ALA A 1022 -10.30 -51.91 -27.88
N SER A 1023 -10.34 -50.58 -27.78
CA SER A 1023 -10.98 -49.73 -28.78
C SER A 1023 -10.16 -49.64 -30.07
N LEU A 1024 -8.83 -49.59 -29.99
CA LEU A 1024 -7.95 -49.56 -31.18
C LEU A 1024 -8.03 -50.89 -31.97
N ASP A 1025 -8.07 -52.02 -31.27
CA ASP A 1025 -8.34 -53.34 -31.84
C ASP A 1025 -9.74 -53.39 -32.50
N ALA A 1026 -10.78 -52.92 -31.80
CA ALA A 1026 -12.14 -52.90 -32.32
C ALA A 1026 -12.31 -51.94 -33.51
N LEU A 1027 -11.54 -50.85 -33.57
CA LEU A 1027 -11.49 -49.94 -34.72
C LEU A 1027 -10.88 -50.64 -35.95
N SER A 1028 -9.76 -51.34 -35.76
CA SER A 1028 -9.12 -52.17 -36.78
C SER A 1028 -10.10 -53.20 -37.36
N LEU A 1029 -10.83 -53.89 -36.48
CA LEU A 1029 -11.85 -54.87 -36.85
C LEU A 1029 -13.06 -54.24 -37.56
N ALA A 1030 -13.54 -53.08 -37.11
CA ALA A 1030 -14.66 -52.38 -37.74
C ALA A 1030 -14.33 -51.95 -39.17
N GLN A 1031 -13.11 -51.44 -39.39
CA GLN A 1031 -12.60 -51.09 -40.73
C GLN A 1031 -12.48 -52.33 -41.62
N LYS A 1032 -11.86 -53.40 -41.11
CA LYS A 1032 -11.68 -54.67 -41.83
C LYS A 1032 -12.99 -55.35 -42.24
N TYR A 1033 -14.02 -55.27 -41.40
CA TYR A 1033 -15.34 -55.86 -41.66
C TYR A 1033 -16.39 -54.86 -42.16
N LEU A 1034 -15.96 -53.66 -42.60
CA LEU A 1034 -16.79 -52.62 -43.21
C LEU A 1034 -18.03 -52.24 -42.37
N LEU A 1035 -17.81 -51.92 -41.11
CA LEU A 1035 -18.84 -51.54 -40.12
C LEU A 1035 -18.75 -50.04 -39.76
N PRO A 1036 -19.20 -49.12 -40.64
CA PRO A 1036 -19.01 -47.68 -40.46
C PRO A 1036 -19.67 -47.11 -39.19
N THR A 1037 -20.79 -47.69 -38.74
CA THR A 1037 -21.46 -47.28 -37.50
C THR A 1037 -20.64 -47.63 -36.25
N VAL A 1038 -20.02 -48.82 -36.23
CA VAL A 1038 -19.08 -49.22 -35.17
C VAL A 1038 -17.82 -48.38 -35.26
N GLU A 1039 -17.25 -48.24 -36.46
CA GLU A 1039 -16.04 -47.45 -36.72
C GLU A 1039 -16.18 -46.03 -36.18
N ARG A 1040 -17.21 -45.27 -36.58
CA ARG A 1040 -17.41 -43.89 -36.13
C ARG A 1040 -17.65 -43.80 -34.61
N SER A 1041 -18.44 -44.71 -34.05
CA SER A 1041 -18.71 -44.72 -32.60
C SER A 1041 -17.47 -45.05 -31.77
N VAL A 1042 -16.58 -45.92 -32.27
CA VAL A 1042 -15.28 -46.24 -31.65
C VAL A 1042 -14.29 -45.09 -31.80
N LEU A 1043 -14.22 -44.49 -32.98
CA LEU A 1043 -13.37 -43.33 -33.27
C LEU A 1043 -13.68 -42.17 -32.31
N ASN A 1044 -14.97 -41.90 -32.10
CA ASN A 1044 -15.44 -40.86 -31.18
C ASN A 1044 -15.08 -41.16 -29.72
N ILE A 1045 -15.29 -42.37 -29.20
CA ILE A 1045 -14.89 -42.67 -27.81
C ILE A 1045 -13.37 -42.64 -27.63
N VAL A 1046 -12.57 -43.01 -28.65
CA VAL A 1046 -11.11 -42.89 -28.58
C VAL A 1046 -10.68 -41.42 -28.52
N LYS A 1047 -11.26 -40.53 -29.34
CA LYS A 1047 -11.01 -39.07 -29.27
C LYS A 1047 -11.36 -38.53 -27.86
N THR A 1048 -12.49 -38.93 -27.28
CA THR A 1048 -12.97 -38.49 -25.95
C THR A 1048 -12.12 -39.02 -24.79
N LEU A 1049 -11.53 -40.21 -24.90
CA LEU A 1049 -10.74 -40.85 -23.83
C LEU A 1049 -9.23 -40.50 -23.85
N LEU A 1050 -8.78 -39.62 -24.74
CA LEU A 1050 -7.39 -39.18 -24.80
C LEU A 1050 -6.93 -38.54 -23.46
N ASN A 1051 -5.84 -39.08 -22.92
CA ASN A 1051 -5.23 -38.64 -21.67
C ASN A 1051 -3.70 -38.83 -21.72
N ASP A 1052 -3.00 -38.32 -20.69
CA ASP A 1052 -1.54 -38.33 -20.60
C ASP A 1052 -0.92 -39.74 -20.46
N ASP A 1053 -1.69 -40.71 -19.97
CA ASP A 1053 -1.28 -42.12 -19.88
C ASP A 1053 -1.43 -42.87 -21.23
N CYS A 1054 -2.33 -42.43 -22.13
CA CYS A 1054 -2.73 -43.20 -23.32
C CYS A 1054 -2.40 -42.57 -24.69
N VAL A 1055 -2.21 -41.25 -24.78
CA VAL A 1055 -2.09 -40.53 -26.05
C VAL A 1055 -0.93 -41.02 -26.94
N LEU A 1056 0.20 -41.41 -26.34
CA LEU A 1056 1.34 -41.95 -27.09
C LEU A 1056 0.99 -43.28 -27.79
N ASN A 1057 0.25 -44.17 -27.12
CA ASN A 1057 -0.20 -45.44 -27.71
C ASN A 1057 -1.15 -45.21 -28.89
N VAL A 1058 -2.08 -44.25 -28.76
CA VAL A 1058 -3.01 -43.87 -29.84
C VAL A 1058 -2.26 -43.24 -31.02
N PHE A 1059 -1.28 -42.36 -30.75
CA PHE A 1059 -0.41 -41.76 -31.76
C PHE A 1059 0.37 -42.83 -32.55
N GLU A 1060 1.09 -43.73 -31.87
CA GLU A 1060 1.83 -44.81 -32.53
C GLU A 1060 0.92 -45.75 -33.32
N TRP A 1061 -0.25 -46.11 -32.78
CA TRP A 1061 -1.22 -46.93 -33.49
C TRP A 1061 -1.74 -46.23 -34.75
N SER A 1062 -2.01 -44.91 -34.68
CA SER A 1062 -2.53 -44.14 -35.80
C SER A 1062 -1.53 -44.04 -36.97
N LEU A 1063 -0.23 -43.92 -36.68
CA LEU A 1063 0.83 -43.99 -37.70
C LEU A 1063 0.91 -45.39 -38.34
N ARG A 1064 0.89 -46.45 -37.53
CA ARG A 1064 0.98 -47.85 -38.03
C ARG A 1064 -0.18 -48.24 -38.93
N ASN A 1065 -1.37 -47.69 -38.69
CA ASN A 1065 -2.61 -48.01 -39.40
C ASN A 1065 -3.08 -46.89 -40.35
N TYR A 1066 -2.26 -45.87 -40.61
CA TYR A 1066 -2.55 -44.72 -41.48
C TYR A 1066 -3.86 -43.97 -41.14
N ASN A 1067 -4.27 -43.97 -39.87
CA ASN A 1067 -5.51 -43.31 -39.42
C ASN A 1067 -5.27 -41.82 -39.17
N GLN A 1068 -5.57 -40.99 -40.17
CA GLN A 1068 -5.33 -39.54 -40.14
C GLN A 1068 -6.12 -38.83 -39.02
N GLU A 1069 -7.37 -39.23 -38.74
CA GLU A 1069 -8.18 -38.56 -37.72
C GLU A 1069 -7.63 -38.73 -36.30
N LEU A 1070 -7.23 -39.95 -35.93
CA LEU A 1070 -6.59 -40.18 -34.62
C LEU A 1070 -5.17 -39.63 -34.56
N LEU A 1071 -4.46 -39.56 -35.70
CA LEU A 1071 -3.15 -38.92 -35.78
C LEU A 1071 -3.25 -37.42 -35.50
N VAL A 1072 -4.21 -36.72 -36.11
CA VAL A 1072 -4.48 -35.29 -35.84
C VAL A 1072 -4.94 -35.10 -34.38
N ALA A 1073 -5.91 -35.89 -33.90
CA ALA A 1073 -6.43 -35.76 -32.53
C ALA A 1073 -5.34 -35.96 -31.46
N SER A 1074 -4.48 -36.97 -31.61
CA SER A 1074 -3.37 -37.23 -30.69
C SER A 1074 -2.25 -36.18 -30.81
N THR A 1075 -1.88 -35.75 -32.01
CA THR A 1075 -0.92 -34.65 -32.24
C THR A 1075 -1.41 -33.34 -31.61
N TYR A 1076 -2.70 -33.03 -31.77
CA TYR A 1076 -3.32 -31.88 -31.12
C TYR A 1076 -3.27 -32.02 -29.60
N TYR A 1077 -3.57 -33.18 -29.03
CA TYR A 1077 -3.51 -33.41 -27.58
C TYR A 1077 -2.13 -33.09 -27.00
N PHE A 1078 -1.04 -33.53 -27.64
CA PHE A 1078 0.33 -33.16 -27.23
C PHE A 1078 0.53 -31.63 -27.15
N LEU A 1079 -0.15 -30.85 -27.99
CA LEU A 1079 -0.09 -29.39 -28.00
C LEU A 1079 -1.07 -28.75 -27.00
N TYR A 1080 -2.39 -28.95 -27.13
CA TYR A 1080 -3.39 -28.16 -26.39
C TYR A 1080 -3.67 -28.63 -24.96
N ALA A 1081 -3.34 -29.88 -24.60
CA ALA A 1081 -3.77 -30.44 -23.31
C ALA A 1081 -3.19 -29.68 -22.12
N ASP A 1082 -4.08 -29.15 -21.28
CA ASP A 1082 -3.77 -28.39 -20.06
C ASP A 1082 -3.53 -29.32 -18.86
N ILE A 1083 -2.56 -30.20 -19.03
CA ILE A 1083 -2.04 -31.07 -17.97
C ILE A 1083 -0.86 -30.38 -17.27
N ASN A 1084 -0.56 -30.81 -16.03
CA ASN A 1084 0.60 -30.32 -15.28
C ASN A 1084 1.88 -30.38 -16.14
N GLY A 1085 2.62 -29.26 -16.23
CA GLY A 1085 3.84 -29.18 -17.03
C GLY A 1085 4.87 -30.26 -16.72
N ALA A 1086 4.95 -30.74 -15.47
CA ALA A 1086 5.80 -31.87 -15.09
C ALA A 1086 5.33 -33.23 -15.68
N ALA A 1087 4.02 -33.43 -15.84
CA ALA A 1087 3.46 -34.59 -16.53
C ALA A 1087 3.68 -34.46 -18.05
N LYS A 1088 3.46 -33.27 -18.62
CA LYS A 1088 3.70 -32.98 -20.05
C LYS A 1088 5.17 -33.19 -20.45
N CYS A 1089 6.11 -32.77 -19.60
CA CYS A 1089 7.54 -33.01 -19.78
C CYS A 1089 7.88 -34.52 -19.82
N LYS A 1090 7.30 -35.33 -18.92
CA LYS A 1090 7.44 -36.80 -18.96
C LYS A 1090 6.86 -37.40 -20.26
N LEU A 1091 5.69 -36.94 -20.67
CA LEU A 1091 5.03 -37.38 -21.91
C LEU A 1091 5.88 -37.05 -23.16
N TYR A 1092 6.46 -35.86 -23.23
CA TYR A 1092 7.33 -35.45 -24.34
C TYR A 1092 8.63 -36.28 -24.38
N ARG A 1093 9.23 -36.56 -23.21
CA ARG A 1093 10.40 -37.45 -23.11
C ARG A 1093 10.07 -38.90 -23.48
N ALA A 1094 8.89 -39.39 -23.12
CA ALA A 1094 8.42 -40.71 -23.54
C ALA A 1094 8.25 -40.79 -25.07
N ALA A 1095 7.65 -39.78 -25.70
CA ALA A 1095 7.54 -39.69 -27.15
C ALA A 1095 8.91 -39.60 -27.85
N ASN A 1096 9.87 -38.86 -27.30
CA ASN A 1096 11.23 -38.77 -27.82
C ASN A 1096 12.03 -40.09 -27.73
N ARG A 1097 11.63 -40.99 -26.82
CA ARG A 1097 12.19 -42.36 -26.70
C ARG A 1097 11.48 -43.38 -27.60
N SER A 1098 10.38 -43.02 -28.26
CA SER A 1098 9.65 -43.89 -29.19
C SER A 1098 10.42 -44.12 -30.49
N ALA A 1099 10.13 -45.22 -31.17
CA ALA A 1099 10.55 -45.45 -32.56
C ALA A 1099 10.01 -44.39 -33.54
N TYR A 1100 8.91 -43.72 -33.18
CA TYR A 1100 8.25 -42.68 -33.99
C TYR A 1100 8.63 -41.24 -33.59
N ARG A 1101 9.71 -41.04 -32.84
CA ARG A 1101 10.13 -39.72 -32.34
C ARG A 1101 10.28 -38.65 -33.43
N ASP A 1102 10.75 -39.06 -34.61
CA ASP A 1102 11.08 -38.15 -35.70
C ASP A 1102 9.78 -37.68 -36.40
N ASP A 1103 8.82 -38.59 -36.60
CA ASP A 1103 7.46 -38.26 -37.03
C ASP A 1103 6.68 -37.43 -36.00
N TRP A 1104 6.82 -37.75 -34.70
CA TRP A 1104 6.23 -36.97 -33.62
C TRP A 1104 6.75 -35.52 -33.62
N ARG A 1105 8.08 -35.33 -33.62
CA ARG A 1105 8.70 -33.99 -33.65
C ARG A 1105 8.30 -33.23 -34.91
N ARG A 1106 8.29 -33.91 -36.06
CA ARG A 1106 7.87 -33.35 -37.36
C ARG A 1106 6.41 -32.91 -37.33
N LEU A 1107 5.47 -33.76 -36.94
CA LEU A 1107 4.03 -33.46 -36.93
C LEU A 1107 3.67 -32.33 -35.95
N LEU A 1108 4.30 -32.26 -34.77
CA LEU A 1108 4.13 -31.11 -33.87
C LEU A 1108 4.60 -29.81 -34.53
N THR A 1109 5.75 -29.86 -35.20
CA THR A 1109 6.38 -28.70 -35.83
C THR A 1109 5.59 -28.24 -37.06
N GLU A 1110 5.14 -29.16 -37.92
CA GLU A 1110 4.25 -28.91 -39.05
C GLU A 1110 2.90 -28.33 -38.59
N THR A 1111 2.32 -28.88 -37.52
CA THR A 1111 1.04 -28.38 -36.96
C THR A 1111 1.16 -26.94 -36.47
N ILE A 1112 2.26 -26.59 -35.79
CA ILE A 1112 2.52 -25.22 -35.35
C ILE A 1112 2.78 -24.31 -36.57
N LEU A 1113 3.65 -24.74 -37.51
CA LEU A 1113 4.01 -23.99 -38.70
C LEU A 1113 2.76 -23.61 -39.52
N TYR A 1114 1.88 -24.57 -39.77
CA TYR A 1114 0.62 -24.36 -40.51
C TYR A 1114 -0.30 -23.28 -39.89
N ARG A 1115 -0.21 -23.04 -38.58
CA ARG A 1115 -1.01 -22.01 -37.89
C ARG A 1115 -0.36 -20.63 -37.83
N VAL A 1116 0.96 -20.54 -38.01
CA VAL A 1116 1.70 -19.26 -37.97
C VAL A 1116 2.15 -18.77 -39.35
N GLN A 1117 2.20 -19.66 -40.35
CA GLN A 1117 2.58 -19.29 -41.71
C GLN A 1117 1.58 -18.25 -42.26
N PRO A 1118 2.07 -17.14 -42.84
CA PRO A 1118 1.18 -16.19 -43.49
C PRO A 1118 0.48 -16.86 -44.68
N ASN A 1119 -0.86 -16.82 -44.71
CA ASN A 1119 -1.65 -17.35 -45.81
C ASN A 1119 -1.15 -16.80 -47.16
N ALA A 1120 -0.83 -17.70 -48.09
CA ALA A 1120 -0.39 -17.32 -49.43
C ALA A 1120 -1.48 -16.59 -50.24
N ASP A 1121 -2.75 -16.70 -49.83
CA ASP A 1121 -3.92 -16.15 -50.52
C ASP A 1121 -4.20 -14.65 -50.22
N GLN A 1122 -3.23 -13.91 -49.66
CA GLN A 1122 -3.34 -12.46 -49.39
C GLN A 1122 -2.12 -11.65 -49.88
N LEU A 1123 -1.54 -12.05 -51.02
CA LEU A 1123 -0.55 -11.29 -51.79
C LEU A 1123 -1.12 -10.87 -53.15
#